data_AF-A0A3R7F5J4-F1
#
_entry.id   AF-A0A3R7F5J4-F1
#
_cell.length_a   1.000
_cell.length_b   1.000
_cell.length_c   1.000
_cell.angle_alpha   90.00
_cell.angle_beta   90.00
_cell.angle_gamma   90.00
#
_symmetry.space_group_name_H-M   'P 1'
#
loop_
_entity.id
_entity.type
_entity.pdbx_description
1 polymer ?
#
loop_
_entity_poly.entity_id
_entity_poly.type
_entity_poly.pdbx_seq_one_letter_code
_entity_poly.pdbx_strand_id
1 'polypeptide(L)'
;MGKPATTTPHRIIPVQTKEKYLEAREDGPVQHGPLQLSRLATVLGFLYLAVTVSCSAWYLKIVEPHLDNDLWLPHFNSTGMQTYLGDLIHLRRNLNQVGTFDVSLPDSTLLRAYGEVDTLLTLPPSNPRQTLLDSIPFDDVITTIRMQSLDTYLAYRIPYCWADMSRRFEMAHTVTRQARCAAADKDNAAVYLETVLRNTEVQAILAWPLFDLLNETVLVPMTVVDAVEGPKWIASIVHGSLLPVADEVRFWDLQGLHRFTLQLQNTFPQRIDDAILLEDALGMQQRFTISSMSVTSPERGAGTTFWTSLSLSSDLTVASAFGCSIVRGSPNDAAALGLSWDTDLVYAQAAGFVGTDLMRANVGPLGSIDIRTIPVPPALTAYFLAFRAGLYDYLQQDSNARKVYFHLSEPVVSPVPATWGGLSYYGGNPMCVLQSSATFVQPSFGISDDCAEQVPYTMTLRRENVFFALISSGLSIDQLGFVCNLSSTSSDQCLATLFTALPLVTVWNQTTAFGNQSPPPITAMSNLNISFMQFASAIDDTTSQSFLLQPLVAANDMWSFYGWVGIHEWLSGRREVYSFEGDIATLTVLTEAQDEVYLVANDLEIPRKGCFYIWVITIYVTFVLVLVVSLMICYAFFIGFHVEWWNLFQCNWVIGYVWIGRPFLFLRGMTAMLLLSSSTVSFANNLGFARISFTPKPLIHTMVLAGESTWLTIVLHDILLPFTDQELTVYAPLSTAFIWAIMTVIQVVSPHGATLTLDRTCSYEFVGLSASCTSATVQFGSVRRFGLLFIVHVASIALAYLIVKVYYTVTGRRRAHGNVVAHVLIPGVAQAFFIQSGNGELFLDRVACVMCGMFSYRDTIFHAPSWIVLHLHAHNGIGFLFDVAKFVMKPLSAPETIKKHKYIRILGLVGLVNMGMSVTGSWAYLGQVKDIMSNDFWWAGFNTTGHQTYLCNWFNRQLNEPTLGRSVELQMNQLEYAEVGTDNHYNATDTVVYVAPLYASAIQLEVNTLSNVITGLRAMQGCDVPWIATAYCYVDFGRKWEMANSETRQARCLTSERQNAAVYLDAVLRNADWASLTSCWQDSLSTGVFSYLNTIQDGKTWLQTLPSGLAIHNELQFWQANGISEYVTQWQNYKQLGIVETFDVQNAFGFTYPMTIKRSRGSFRTELGASSFKMSWGLASDLWAVATNLTLIGGLHLVRQSPSFAFRNVTPAALLQQNLTLGSPMNQGLSLVQDTLGPFGNIDMKRVTCPTSLRQVYQNLTESLVLLL
;
A
#
# COMPACT_ATOMS: atom_id res chain seq x y z
N MET A 1 -19.28 -62.61 -69.01
CA MET A 1 -19.34 -62.65 -70.48
C MET A 1 -18.06 -62.03 -71.04
N GLY A 2 -17.37 -62.73 -71.96
CA GLY A 2 -16.52 -62.16 -73.03
C GLY A 2 -15.10 -61.61 -72.71
N LYS A 3 -14.07 -62.44 -72.97
CA LYS A 3 -12.77 -62.24 -73.73
C LYS A 3 -12.16 -60.81 -73.93
N PRO A 4 -10.86 -60.67 -74.33
CA PRO A 4 -9.65 -61.46 -74.08
C PRO A 4 -8.36 -60.60 -73.81
N ALA A 5 -7.22 -61.31 -73.71
CA ALA A 5 -5.85 -60.91 -73.40
C ALA A 5 -5.09 -60.04 -74.44
N THR A 6 -3.98 -59.41 -74.00
CA THR A 6 -2.69 -59.44 -74.71
C THR A 6 -1.50 -59.28 -73.74
N THR A 7 -0.54 -60.20 -73.89
CA THR A 7 0.73 -60.38 -73.19
C THR A 7 1.88 -59.53 -73.76
N THR A 8 2.95 -59.39 -72.96
CA THR A 8 4.41 -59.30 -73.26
C THR A 8 5.12 -58.03 -72.72
N PRO A 9 6.45 -58.04 -72.48
CA PRO A 9 7.24 -58.98 -71.67
C PRO A 9 8.10 -58.25 -70.60
N HIS A 10 8.38 -58.89 -69.47
CA HIS A 10 9.34 -58.38 -68.48
C HIS A 10 10.78 -58.48 -69.01
N ARG A 11 11.42 -57.32 -69.21
CA ARG A 11 12.84 -57.20 -69.49
C ARG A 11 13.59 -57.02 -68.17
N ILE A 12 14.30 -58.06 -67.74
CA ILE A 12 15.30 -57.97 -66.68
C ILE A 12 16.51 -57.24 -67.29
N ILE A 13 16.90 -56.09 -66.71
CA ILE A 13 18.16 -55.41 -67.01
C ILE A 13 18.93 -55.30 -65.68
N PRO A 14 20.22 -55.70 -65.65
CA PRO A 14 21.00 -55.85 -64.44
C PRO A 14 21.49 -54.51 -63.88
N VAL A 15 21.79 -54.55 -62.58
CA VAL A 15 22.44 -53.51 -61.77
C VAL A 15 23.57 -52.82 -62.54
N GLN A 16 23.46 -51.51 -62.75
CA GLN A 16 24.57 -50.64 -63.14
C GLN A 16 24.81 -49.58 -62.05
N THR A 17 26.09 -49.35 -61.82
CA THR A 17 26.73 -48.74 -60.66
C THR A 17 26.44 -47.25 -60.46
N LYS A 18 26.58 -46.83 -59.19
CA LYS A 18 26.27 -45.53 -58.56
C LYS A 18 27.00 -44.31 -59.15
N GLU A 19 27.98 -44.50 -60.04
CA GLU A 19 28.90 -43.45 -60.51
C GLU A 19 28.44 -42.71 -61.79
N LYS A 20 27.31 -43.10 -62.40
CA LYS A 20 26.76 -42.39 -63.58
C LYS A 20 25.53 -41.51 -63.31
N TYR A 21 25.13 -41.36 -62.05
CA TYR A 21 23.95 -40.57 -61.67
C TYR A 21 24.11 -39.05 -61.83
N LEU A 22 25.33 -38.56 -62.07
CA LEU A 22 25.60 -37.13 -62.28
C LEU A 22 25.51 -36.67 -63.75
N GLU A 23 25.28 -37.57 -64.72
CA GLU A 23 25.23 -37.20 -66.16
C GLU A 23 23.90 -37.51 -66.87
N ALA A 24 22.88 -38.07 -66.21
CA ALA A 24 21.61 -38.39 -66.86
C ALA A 24 20.41 -37.68 -66.19
N ARG A 25 20.21 -36.41 -66.54
CA ARG A 25 18.93 -35.70 -66.36
C ARG A 25 18.47 -35.29 -67.76
N GLU A 26 17.43 -35.93 -68.30
CA GLU A 26 16.86 -35.62 -69.62
C GLU A 26 16.14 -34.26 -69.67
N ASP A 27 16.01 -33.57 -68.53
CA ASP A 27 15.57 -32.17 -68.45
C ASP A 27 16.67 -31.25 -67.90
N GLY A 28 17.91 -31.40 -68.40
CA GLY A 28 19.01 -30.44 -68.24
C GLY A 28 19.47 -30.12 -66.81
N PRO A 29 20.64 -29.47 -66.64
CA PRO A 29 20.91 -28.76 -65.40
C PRO A 29 19.85 -27.66 -65.28
N VAL A 30 19.31 -27.45 -64.07
CA VAL A 30 18.73 -26.14 -63.75
C VAL A 30 19.79 -25.15 -64.18
N GLN A 31 19.49 -24.32 -65.18
CA GLN A 31 20.32 -23.18 -65.52
C GLN A 31 20.56 -22.49 -64.19
N HIS A 32 21.79 -22.57 -63.68
CA HIS A 32 22.24 -21.59 -62.73
C HIS A 32 21.99 -20.26 -63.45
N GLY A 33 20.97 -19.52 -62.99
CA GLY A 33 21.01 -18.08 -63.11
C GLY A 33 22.42 -17.64 -62.72
N PRO A 34 22.98 -16.63 -63.40
CA PRO A 34 24.42 -16.36 -63.47
C PRO A 34 25.08 -16.64 -62.12
N LEU A 35 26.18 -17.42 -62.07
CA LEU A 35 26.86 -17.93 -60.86
C LEU A 35 26.99 -16.93 -59.68
N GLN A 36 26.92 -15.63 -59.98
CA GLN A 36 26.83 -14.51 -59.04
C GLN A 36 25.53 -14.47 -58.20
N LEU A 37 24.36 -14.83 -58.76
CA LEU A 37 23.05 -14.79 -58.11
C LEU A 37 22.94 -15.83 -56.98
N SER A 38 23.49 -17.03 -57.19
CA SER A 38 23.51 -18.10 -56.19
C SER A 38 24.45 -17.77 -55.02
N ARG A 39 25.63 -17.20 -55.29
CA ARG A 39 26.54 -16.72 -54.23
C ARG A 39 25.93 -15.57 -53.43
N LEU A 40 25.28 -14.62 -54.11
CA LEU A 40 24.56 -13.52 -53.45
C LEU A 40 23.45 -14.05 -52.53
N ALA A 41 22.68 -15.05 -52.98
CA ALA A 41 21.63 -15.67 -52.18
C ALA A 41 22.18 -16.40 -50.93
N THR A 42 23.31 -17.11 -51.04
CA THR A 42 23.98 -17.74 -49.89
C THR A 42 24.47 -16.68 -48.90
N VAL A 43 25.07 -15.57 -49.37
CA VAL A 43 25.48 -14.45 -48.50
C VAL A 43 24.28 -13.84 -47.79
N LEU A 44 23.16 -13.60 -48.50
CA LEU A 44 21.92 -13.10 -47.91
C LEU A 44 21.34 -14.07 -46.86
N GLY A 45 21.46 -15.38 -47.07
CA GLY A 45 21.04 -16.40 -46.10
C GLY A 45 21.85 -16.37 -44.79
N PHE A 46 23.18 -16.21 -44.87
CA PHE A 46 24.02 -16.03 -43.68
C PHE A 46 23.79 -14.66 -43.00
N LEU A 47 23.51 -13.62 -43.78
CA LEU A 47 23.10 -12.31 -43.25
C LEU A 47 21.78 -12.40 -42.49
N TYR A 48 20.80 -13.14 -43.04
CA TYR A 48 19.52 -13.42 -42.38
C TYR A 48 19.72 -14.15 -41.04
N LEU A 49 20.60 -15.16 -41.00
CA LEU A 49 20.95 -15.87 -39.76
C LEU A 49 21.56 -14.93 -38.72
N ALA A 50 22.53 -14.11 -39.13
CA ALA A 50 23.18 -13.15 -38.25
C ALA A 50 22.17 -12.12 -37.70
N VAL A 51 21.26 -11.62 -38.53
CA VAL A 51 20.20 -10.69 -38.12
C VAL A 51 19.22 -11.39 -37.17
N THR A 52 18.77 -12.61 -37.46
CA THR A 52 17.87 -13.39 -36.59
C THR A 52 18.44 -13.56 -35.18
N VAL A 53 19.70 -13.98 -35.08
CA VAL A 53 20.34 -14.20 -33.77
C VAL A 53 20.61 -12.88 -33.06
N SER A 54 20.98 -11.83 -33.81
CA SER A 54 21.16 -10.48 -33.26
C SER A 54 19.84 -9.90 -32.72
N CYS A 55 18.72 -10.08 -33.43
CA CYS A 55 17.40 -9.69 -32.95
C CYS A 55 17.00 -10.50 -31.72
N SER A 56 17.30 -11.80 -31.69
CA SER A 56 17.05 -12.67 -30.53
C SER A 56 17.86 -12.29 -29.29
N ALA A 57 19.09 -11.82 -29.48
CA ALA A 57 19.91 -11.26 -28.41
C ALA A 57 19.44 -9.85 -27.99
N TRP A 58 19.04 -9.01 -28.95
CA TRP A 58 18.46 -7.69 -28.68
C TRP A 58 17.13 -7.80 -27.92
N TYR A 59 16.32 -8.81 -28.22
CA TYR A 59 15.09 -9.09 -27.49
C TYR A 59 15.34 -9.28 -26.00
N LEU A 60 16.43 -9.94 -25.60
CA LEU A 60 16.81 -10.05 -24.20
C LEU A 60 16.93 -8.67 -23.54
N LYS A 61 17.49 -7.69 -24.24
CA LYS A 61 17.59 -6.30 -23.73
C LYS A 61 16.27 -5.54 -23.70
N ILE A 62 15.31 -5.91 -24.54
CA ILE A 62 13.97 -5.32 -24.50
C ILE A 62 13.15 -5.92 -23.35
N VAL A 63 13.22 -7.24 -23.16
CA VAL A 63 12.36 -7.97 -22.22
C VAL A 63 12.89 -7.97 -20.78
N GLU A 64 14.22 -7.86 -20.57
CA GLU A 64 14.88 -7.80 -19.25
C GLU A 64 14.14 -6.91 -18.24
N PRO A 65 13.94 -5.60 -18.48
CA PRO A 65 13.30 -4.73 -17.49
C PRO A 65 11.84 -5.10 -17.22
N HIS A 66 11.14 -5.71 -18.19
CA HIS A 66 9.75 -6.14 -18.02
C HIS A 66 9.62 -7.45 -17.23
N LEU A 67 10.68 -8.25 -17.10
CA LEU A 67 10.68 -9.51 -16.36
C LEU A 67 11.26 -9.37 -14.94
N ASP A 68 11.55 -8.15 -14.49
CA ASP A 68 12.02 -7.88 -13.13
C ASP A 68 10.95 -8.22 -12.06
N ASN A 69 9.68 -8.23 -12.45
CA ASN A 69 8.54 -8.56 -11.60
C ASN A 69 7.45 -9.30 -12.41
N ASP A 70 6.53 -9.95 -11.70
CA ASP A 70 5.48 -10.77 -12.32
C ASP A 70 4.30 -9.92 -12.86
N LEU A 71 4.35 -8.59 -12.70
CA LEU A 71 3.38 -7.64 -13.26
C LEU A 71 3.70 -7.23 -14.70
N TRP A 72 4.85 -7.66 -15.24
CA TRP A 72 5.34 -7.31 -16.58
C TRP A 72 5.63 -5.81 -16.78
N LEU A 73 5.78 -5.08 -15.67
CA LEU A 73 5.89 -3.63 -15.64
C LEU A 73 7.34 -3.22 -15.36
N PRO A 74 7.98 -2.41 -16.21
CA PRO A 74 9.40 -2.13 -16.06
C PRO A 74 9.66 -1.25 -14.84
N HIS A 75 10.67 -1.63 -14.04
CA HIS A 75 11.13 -0.86 -12.87
C HIS A 75 10.06 -0.57 -11.80
N PHE A 76 9.03 -1.42 -11.69
CA PHE A 76 8.05 -1.31 -10.61
C PHE A 76 8.70 -1.64 -9.26
N ASN A 77 8.68 -0.68 -8.35
CA ASN A 77 9.24 -0.79 -7.02
C ASN A 77 8.24 -0.26 -5.98
N SER A 78 8.47 -0.65 -4.72
CA SER A 78 7.65 -0.25 -3.59
C SER A 78 7.78 1.25 -3.31
N THR A 79 9.01 1.75 -3.12
CA THR A 79 9.29 3.14 -2.73
C THR A 79 8.98 4.18 -3.81
N GLY A 80 8.92 3.76 -5.08
CA GLY A 80 8.66 4.64 -6.22
C GLY A 80 7.21 4.53 -6.69
N MET A 81 6.98 3.62 -7.64
CA MET A 81 5.73 3.56 -8.40
C MET A 81 4.53 3.07 -7.57
N GLN A 82 4.72 2.10 -6.67
CA GLN A 82 3.65 1.64 -5.77
C GLN A 82 3.22 2.77 -4.83
N THR A 83 4.17 3.42 -4.16
CA THR A 83 3.88 4.57 -3.28
C THR A 83 3.22 5.72 -4.05
N TYR A 84 3.72 6.07 -5.24
CA TYR A 84 3.10 7.11 -6.07
C TYR A 84 1.63 6.80 -6.43
N LEU A 85 1.34 5.55 -6.82
CA LEU A 85 -0.02 5.15 -7.17
C LEU A 85 -0.96 5.24 -5.96
N GLY A 86 -0.51 4.82 -4.78
CA GLY A 86 -1.32 4.92 -3.57
C GLY A 86 -1.62 6.39 -3.20
N ASP A 87 -0.62 7.29 -3.26
CA ASP A 87 -0.81 8.72 -2.94
C ASP A 87 -1.77 9.38 -3.93
N LEU A 88 -1.68 9.03 -5.22
CA LEU A 88 -2.58 9.52 -6.25
C LEU A 88 -4.03 9.06 -6.02
N ILE A 89 -4.22 7.80 -5.61
CA ILE A 89 -5.54 7.23 -5.36
C ILE A 89 -6.13 7.84 -4.08
N HIS A 90 -5.36 7.97 -3.01
CA HIS A 90 -5.80 8.65 -1.79
C HIS A 90 -6.25 10.08 -2.05
N LEU A 91 -5.48 10.83 -2.85
CA LEU A 91 -5.85 12.18 -3.25
C LEU A 91 -7.21 12.20 -3.96
N ARG A 92 -7.39 11.38 -5.00
CA ARG A 92 -8.64 11.37 -5.79
C ARG A 92 -9.83 10.86 -4.97
N ARG A 93 -9.61 9.90 -4.06
CA ARG A 93 -10.64 9.38 -3.16
C ARG A 93 -11.06 10.41 -2.10
N ASN A 94 -10.12 11.17 -1.52
CA ASN A 94 -10.46 12.27 -0.59
C ASN A 94 -11.34 13.35 -1.24
N LEU A 95 -11.29 13.46 -2.56
CA LEU A 95 -12.11 14.37 -3.36
C LEU A 95 -13.43 13.73 -3.87
N ASN A 96 -13.77 12.52 -3.41
CA ASN A 96 -14.93 11.73 -3.83
C ASN A 96 -15.04 11.54 -5.37
N GLN A 97 -13.92 11.40 -6.07
CA GLN A 97 -13.95 11.09 -7.51
C GLN A 97 -14.32 9.61 -7.77
N VAL A 98 -15.14 9.41 -8.80
CA VAL A 98 -15.58 8.09 -9.29
C VAL A 98 -15.40 8.05 -10.81
N GLY A 99 -15.01 6.89 -11.36
CA GLY A 99 -14.94 6.68 -12.81
C GLY A 99 -13.56 6.25 -13.32
N THR A 100 -13.38 6.31 -14.63
CA THR A 100 -12.14 5.91 -15.32
C THR A 100 -11.32 7.12 -15.76
N PHE A 101 -10.02 7.09 -15.48
CA PHE A 101 -9.07 8.16 -15.74
C PHE A 101 -7.82 7.60 -16.42
N ASP A 102 -7.17 8.42 -17.25
CA ASP A 102 -5.87 8.08 -17.83
C ASP A 102 -4.77 8.58 -16.89
N VAL A 103 -3.95 7.65 -16.39
CA VAL A 103 -2.89 7.93 -15.41
C VAL A 103 -1.74 8.72 -16.03
N SER A 104 -1.66 8.75 -17.36
CA SER A 104 -0.60 9.46 -18.08
C SER A 104 -0.87 10.95 -18.30
N LEU A 105 -2.05 11.43 -17.92
CA LEU A 105 -2.43 12.83 -18.06
C LEU A 105 -1.75 13.73 -17.01
N PRO A 106 -1.54 15.04 -17.30
CA PRO A 106 -0.89 15.97 -16.38
C PRO A 106 -1.61 16.15 -15.03
N ASP A 107 -2.92 15.90 -14.99
CA ASP A 107 -3.76 15.95 -13.79
C ASP A 107 -3.35 14.93 -12.70
N SER A 108 -2.55 13.94 -13.08
CA SER A 108 -2.02 12.90 -12.19
C SER A 108 -0.64 13.24 -11.61
N THR A 109 -0.13 14.45 -11.83
CA THR A 109 1.17 14.88 -11.31
C THR A 109 1.10 15.15 -9.81
N LEU A 110 2.06 14.63 -9.05
CA LEU A 110 2.22 14.90 -7.61
C LEU A 110 3.53 15.64 -7.35
N LEU A 111 3.48 16.66 -6.48
CA LEU A 111 4.66 17.40 -6.01
C LEU A 111 5.28 16.66 -4.81
N ARG A 112 6.03 15.59 -5.10
CA ARG A 112 6.79 14.82 -4.11
C ARG A 112 7.88 14.01 -4.80
N ALA A 113 9.02 13.83 -4.13
CA ALA A 113 10.06 12.91 -4.59
C ALA A 113 9.73 11.48 -4.14
N TYR A 114 9.85 10.53 -5.07
CA TYR A 114 9.65 9.10 -4.81
C TYR A 114 10.86 8.29 -5.27
N GLY A 115 11.06 7.12 -4.67
CA GLY A 115 12.17 6.21 -4.96
C GLY A 115 13.36 6.34 -4.00
N GLU A 116 13.27 7.20 -2.98
CA GLU A 116 14.19 7.21 -1.84
C GLU A 116 13.88 6.04 -0.89
N VAL A 117 14.88 5.58 -0.13
CA VAL A 117 14.74 4.43 0.80
C VAL A 117 13.65 4.68 1.85
N ASP A 118 13.48 5.93 2.25
CA ASP A 118 12.51 6.36 3.26
C ASP A 118 11.22 6.91 2.65
N THR A 119 10.94 6.65 1.36
CA THR A 119 9.68 7.12 0.74
C THR A 119 8.49 6.37 1.33
N LEU A 120 7.57 7.11 1.96
CA LEU A 120 6.38 6.57 2.62
C LEU A 120 5.11 6.98 1.90
N LEU A 121 4.11 6.12 1.89
CA LEU A 121 2.78 6.42 1.39
C LEU A 121 2.06 7.35 2.37
N THR A 122 1.44 8.44 1.88
CA THR A 122 0.65 9.35 2.70
C THR A 122 -0.79 8.91 2.77
N LEU A 123 -1.31 8.83 3.98
CA LEU A 123 -2.68 8.46 4.31
C LEU A 123 -3.40 9.70 4.83
N PRO A 124 -4.42 10.21 4.11
CA PRO A 124 -5.29 11.25 4.63
C PRO A 124 -6.03 10.70 5.87
N PRO A 125 -5.89 11.34 7.05
CA PRO A 125 -6.54 10.86 8.26
C PRO A 125 -8.07 10.87 8.17
N SER A 126 -8.63 11.65 7.24
CA SER A 126 -10.06 11.74 6.93
C SER A 126 -10.63 10.53 6.18
N ASN A 127 -9.81 9.81 5.38
CA ASN A 127 -10.29 8.79 4.45
C ASN A 127 -11.13 7.67 5.12
N PRO A 128 -10.72 7.12 6.29
CA PRO A 128 -11.56 6.16 7.01
C PRO A 128 -12.96 6.68 7.33
N ARG A 129 -13.07 7.92 7.83
CA ARG A 129 -14.35 8.51 8.26
C ARG A 129 -15.22 8.91 7.09
N GLN A 130 -14.62 9.49 6.04
CA GLN A 130 -15.35 9.79 4.80
C GLN A 130 -16.03 8.55 4.20
N THR A 131 -15.44 7.37 4.38
CA THR A 131 -15.99 6.12 3.83
C THR A 131 -16.96 5.45 4.81
N LEU A 132 -16.64 5.41 6.11
CA LEU A 132 -17.44 4.71 7.12
C LEU A 132 -18.66 5.51 7.61
N LEU A 133 -18.66 6.83 7.44
CA LEU A 133 -19.79 7.70 7.74
C LEU A 133 -20.66 8.01 6.50
N ASP A 134 -20.26 7.55 5.32
CA ASP A 134 -21.10 7.57 4.12
C ASP A 134 -22.18 6.47 4.19
N SER A 135 -23.14 6.49 3.27
CA SER A 135 -24.22 5.52 3.24
C SER A 135 -23.70 4.11 2.94
N ILE A 136 -23.82 3.22 3.91
CA ILE A 136 -23.43 1.82 3.77
C ILE A 136 -24.56 1.03 3.07
N PRO A 137 -24.25 0.15 2.10
CA PRO A 137 -25.24 -0.73 1.47
C PRO A 137 -25.98 -1.63 2.48
N PHE A 138 -27.28 -1.83 2.31
CA PHE A 138 -28.10 -2.58 3.27
C PHE A 138 -27.72 -4.05 3.42
N ASP A 139 -27.31 -4.70 2.33
CA ASP A 139 -26.84 -6.08 2.33
C ASP A 139 -25.60 -6.25 3.21
N ASP A 140 -24.65 -5.32 3.11
CA ASP A 140 -23.47 -5.29 3.96
C ASP A 140 -23.84 -5.01 5.44
N VAL A 141 -24.65 -3.99 5.70
CA VAL A 141 -25.10 -3.62 7.06
C VAL A 141 -25.77 -4.80 7.76
N ILE A 142 -26.76 -5.43 7.11
CA ILE A 142 -27.52 -6.53 7.70
C ILE A 142 -26.60 -7.72 7.97
N THR A 143 -25.68 -8.02 7.06
CA THR A 143 -24.73 -9.11 7.22
C THR A 143 -23.81 -8.84 8.41
N THR A 144 -23.28 -7.62 8.53
CA THR A 144 -22.41 -7.25 9.66
C THR A 144 -23.14 -7.21 11.00
N ILE A 145 -24.37 -6.66 11.07
CA ILE A 145 -25.17 -6.67 12.31
C ILE A 145 -25.37 -8.11 12.81
N ARG A 146 -25.67 -9.06 11.90
CA ARG A 146 -25.87 -10.47 12.24
C ARG A 146 -24.60 -11.19 12.71
N MET A 147 -23.43 -10.69 12.35
CA MET A 147 -22.14 -11.25 12.78
C MET A 147 -21.68 -10.67 14.13
N GLN A 148 -22.31 -9.60 14.63
CA GLN A 148 -21.89 -8.89 15.82
C GLN A 148 -22.70 -9.24 17.07
N SER A 149 -22.08 -9.08 18.24
CA SER A 149 -22.80 -9.14 19.51
C SER A 149 -23.64 -7.87 19.71
N LEU A 150 -24.82 -8.04 20.31
CA LEU A 150 -25.73 -6.93 20.63
C LEU A 150 -25.08 -5.90 21.56
N ASP A 151 -24.22 -6.36 22.47
CA ASP A 151 -23.46 -5.50 23.39
C ASP A 151 -22.51 -4.57 22.64
N THR A 152 -21.76 -5.12 21.68
CA THR A 152 -20.83 -4.35 20.86
C THR A 152 -21.54 -3.28 20.04
N TYR A 153 -22.65 -3.65 19.39
CA TYR A 153 -23.37 -2.72 18.52
C TYR A 153 -24.11 -1.63 19.32
N LEU A 154 -24.83 -1.99 20.39
CA LEU A 154 -25.60 -1.03 21.20
C LEU A 154 -24.72 -0.17 22.13
N ALA A 155 -23.45 -0.53 22.31
CA ALA A 155 -22.45 0.35 22.90
C ALA A 155 -22.04 1.50 21.95
N TYR A 156 -22.35 1.43 20.66
CA TYR A 156 -22.09 2.53 19.74
C TYR A 156 -23.04 3.70 19.98
N ARG A 157 -22.51 4.90 19.72
CA ARG A 157 -23.19 6.17 19.97
C ARG A 157 -24.15 6.49 18.83
N ILE A 158 -25.27 5.76 18.81
CA ILE A 158 -26.36 5.95 17.86
C ILE A 158 -27.52 6.57 18.62
N PRO A 159 -27.84 7.85 18.37
CA PRO A 159 -28.95 8.49 19.06
C PRO A 159 -30.26 8.11 18.34
N TYR A 160 -30.90 7.05 18.83
CA TYR A 160 -32.14 6.52 18.25
C TYR A 160 -33.26 7.56 18.23
N CYS A 161 -34.05 7.56 17.16
CA CYS A 161 -35.21 8.42 17.00
C CYS A 161 -36.51 7.64 17.20
N TRP A 162 -36.52 6.34 16.86
CA TRP A 162 -37.69 5.47 17.00
C TRP A 162 -37.32 4.06 17.46
N ALA A 163 -38.21 3.45 18.22
CA ALA A 163 -38.10 2.03 18.54
C ALA A 163 -38.48 1.16 17.32
N ASP A 164 -39.51 1.57 16.57
CA ASP A 164 -40.12 0.82 15.48
C ASP A 164 -40.03 1.54 14.11
N MET A 165 -39.98 0.76 13.03
CA MET A 165 -39.97 1.27 11.65
C MET A 165 -41.29 1.97 11.27
N SER A 166 -42.40 1.67 11.96
CA SER A 166 -43.68 2.35 11.70
C SER A 166 -43.75 3.75 12.33
N ARG A 167 -42.71 4.15 13.07
CA ARG A 167 -42.52 5.47 13.70
C ARG A 167 -43.60 5.80 14.73
N ARG A 168 -44.14 4.79 15.41
CA ARG A 168 -45.16 4.97 16.45
C ARG A 168 -44.55 5.31 17.81
N PHE A 169 -43.39 4.73 18.11
CA PHE A 169 -42.72 4.85 19.39
C PHE A 169 -41.48 5.72 19.25
N GLU A 170 -41.62 6.99 19.62
CA GLU A 170 -40.57 8.00 19.57
C GLU A 170 -39.59 7.83 20.74
N MET A 171 -38.28 8.04 20.51
CA MET A 171 -37.22 7.81 21.51
C MET A 171 -36.24 8.99 21.69
N ALA A 172 -36.34 10.06 20.90
CA ALA A 172 -35.38 11.15 21.01
C ALA A 172 -35.48 11.88 22.39
N HIS A 173 -34.36 12.33 22.94
CA HIS A 173 -34.36 13.02 24.24
C HIS A 173 -35.19 14.32 24.29
N THR A 174 -35.40 14.99 23.16
CA THR A 174 -36.21 16.22 23.08
C THR A 174 -37.26 16.15 21.97
N VAL A 175 -38.34 16.93 22.16
CA VAL A 175 -39.41 17.09 21.15
C VAL A 175 -38.83 17.67 19.85
N THR A 176 -37.94 18.64 19.98
CA THR A 176 -37.34 19.34 18.83
C THR A 176 -36.42 18.40 18.05
N ARG A 177 -35.58 17.60 18.73
CA ARG A 177 -34.78 16.56 18.07
C ARG A 177 -35.65 15.53 17.37
N GLN A 178 -36.74 15.08 17.99
CA GLN A 178 -37.67 14.17 17.33
C GLN A 178 -38.26 14.75 16.05
N ALA A 179 -38.62 16.03 16.05
CA ALA A 179 -39.09 16.74 14.87
C ALA A 179 -38.01 16.83 13.78
N ARG A 180 -36.73 17.04 14.15
CA ARG A 180 -35.59 16.97 13.21
C ARG A 180 -35.43 15.58 12.62
N CYS A 181 -35.45 14.52 13.43
CA CYS A 181 -35.43 13.14 12.95
C CYS A 181 -36.55 12.91 11.92
N ALA A 182 -37.77 13.36 12.24
CA ALA A 182 -38.92 13.22 11.37
C ALA A 182 -38.80 14.03 10.05
N ALA A 183 -37.97 15.08 10.01
CA ALA A 183 -37.73 15.87 8.81
C ALA A 183 -36.59 15.30 7.95
N ALA A 184 -35.50 14.86 8.59
CA ALA A 184 -34.23 14.56 7.91
C ALA A 184 -33.83 13.08 7.89
N ASP A 185 -34.31 12.24 8.83
CA ASP A 185 -33.79 10.88 9.04
C ASP A 185 -34.86 9.79 8.98
N LYS A 186 -36.04 10.10 8.44
CA LYS A 186 -37.08 9.09 8.20
C LYS A 186 -36.62 7.96 7.28
N ASP A 187 -35.74 8.27 6.34
CA ASP A 187 -35.17 7.36 5.35
C ASP A 187 -33.88 6.66 5.85
N ASN A 188 -33.36 7.04 7.02
CA ASN A 188 -32.11 6.51 7.57
C ASN A 188 -32.39 5.32 8.49
N ALA A 189 -32.05 4.10 8.06
CA ALA A 189 -32.24 2.88 8.84
C ALA A 189 -31.46 2.86 10.17
N ALA A 190 -30.38 3.64 10.29
CA ALA A 190 -29.54 3.63 11.50
C ALA A 190 -30.24 4.18 12.76
N VAL A 191 -31.26 5.03 12.62
CA VAL A 191 -31.93 5.68 13.77
C VAL A 191 -33.12 4.89 14.34
N TYR A 192 -33.35 3.68 13.84
CA TYR A 192 -34.43 2.80 14.25
C TYR A 192 -33.89 1.62 15.08
N LEU A 193 -34.38 1.40 16.29
CA LEU A 193 -33.93 0.28 17.11
C LEU A 193 -34.33 -1.08 16.51
N GLU A 194 -35.49 -1.13 15.84
CA GLU A 194 -36.01 -2.33 15.17
C GLU A 194 -35.02 -2.91 14.15
N THR A 195 -34.25 -2.10 13.42
CA THR A 195 -33.31 -2.61 12.38
C THR A 195 -32.26 -3.54 12.99
N VAL A 196 -31.84 -3.25 14.22
CA VAL A 196 -30.84 -4.03 14.96
C VAL A 196 -31.49 -5.26 15.58
N LEU A 197 -32.58 -5.08 16.32
CA LEU A 197 -33.22 -6.17 17.06
C LEU A 197 -33.79 -7.23 16.11
N ARG A 198 -34.35 -6.82 14.98
CA ARG A 198 -34.87 -7.75 13.96
C ARG A 198 -33.78 -8.56 13.25
N ASN A 199 -32.54 -8.06 13.28
CA ASN A 199 -31.37 -8.72 12.70
C ASN A 199 -30.47 -9.39 13.75
N THR A 200 -30.96 -9.53 14.98
CA THR A 200 -30.29 -10.26 16.06
C THR A 200 -31.09 -11.52 16.40
N GLU A 201 -30.40 -12.62 16.70
CA GLU A 201 -31.10 -13.84 17.13
C GLU A 201 -31.83 -13.63 18.45
N VAL A 202 -33.07 -14.12 18.55
CA VAL A 202 -33.91 -13.98 19.76
C VAL A 202 -33.20 -14.44 21.03
N GLN A 203 -32.50 -15.58 20.98
CA GLN A 203 -31.78 -16.11 22.14
C GLN A 203 -30.66 -15.17 22.59
N ALA A 204 -29.99 -14.49 21.66
CA ALA A 204 -28.97 -13.50 21.98
C ALA A 204 -29.59 -12.23 22.59
N ILE A 205 -30.78 -11.81 22.14
CA ILE A 205 -31.51 -10.67 22.74
C ILE A 205 -31.90 -10.99 24.18
N LEU A 206 -32.49 -12.17 24.42
CA LEU A 206 -32.96 -12.58 25.75
C LEU A 206 -31.81 -12.87 26.73
N ALA A 207 -30.67 -13.34 26.22
CA ALA A 207 -29.47 -13.57 27.02
C ALA A 207 -28.61 -12.30 27.22
N TRP A 208 -28.99 -11.17 26.61
CA TRP A 208 -28.22 -9.94 26.71
C TRP A 208 -28.24 -9.39 28.14
N PRO A 209 -27.09 -9.05 28.75
CA PRO A 209 -27.04 -8.60 30.15
C PRO A 209 -27.89 -7.36 30.47
N LEU A 210 -28.15 -6.50 29.48
CA LEU A 210 -28.98 -5.29 29.65
C LEU A 210 -30.43 -5.50 29.21
N PHE A 211 -30.86 -6.74 28.94
CA PHE A 211 -32.24 -7.03 28.53
C PHE A 211 -33.27 -6.58 29.58
N ASP A 212 -32.99 -6.76 30.87
CA ASP A 212 -33.89 -6.33 31.94
C ASP A 212 -34.13 -4.80 31.90
N LEU A 213 -33.07 -4.03 31.65
CA LEU A 213 -33.16 -2.57 31.50
C LEU A 213 -33.91 -2.17 30.23
N LEU A 214 -33.66 -2.85 29.11
CA LEU A 214 -34.40 -2.67 27.86
C LEU A 214 -35.90 -2.94 28.07
N ASN A 215 -36.22 -4.00 28.79
CA ASN A 215 -37.59 -4.39 29.09
C ASN A 215 -38.29 -3.34 29.96
N GLU A 216 -37.64 -2.88 31.03
CA GLU A 216 -38.17 -1.87 31.94
C GLU A 216 -38.40 -0.51 31.27
N THR A 217 -37.42 -0.03 30.49
CA THR A 217 -37.37 1.36 30.04
C THR A 217 -37.91 1.58 28.61
N VAL A 218 -37.97 0.52 27.80
CA VAL A 218 -38.45 0.56 26.41
C VAL A 218 -39.65 -0.37 26.20
N LEU A 219 -39.52 -1.68 26.39
CA LEU A 219 -40.56 -2.65 25.97
C LEU A 219 -41.86 -2.50 26.77
N VAL A 220 -41.80 -2.45 28.10
CA VAL A 220 -42.99 -2.24 28.95
C VAL A 220 -43.67 -0.91 28.62
N PRO A 221 -42.96 0.23 28.55
CA PRO A 221 -43.54 1.50 28.12
C PRO A 221 -44.22 1.49 26.76
N MET A 222 -43.70 0.75 25.76
CA MET A 222 -44.38 0.62 24.46
C MET A 222 -45.79 0.01 24.60
N THR A 223 -45.99 -0.93 25.53
CA THR A 223 -47.33 -1.52 25.79
C THR A 223 -48.29 -0.55 26.47
N VAL A 224 -47.76 0.46 27.17
CA VAL A 224 -48.55 1.51 27.82
C VAL A 224 -48.93 2.60 26.82
N VAL A 225 -48.01 2.96 25.92
CA VAL A 225 -48.23 3.97 24.86
C VAL A 225 -49.25 3.48 23.83
N ASP A 226 -49.13 2.24 23.35
CA ASP A 226 -50.11 1.60 22.47
C ASP A 226 -50.37 0.16 22.92
N ALA A 227 -51.53 -0.04 23.57
CA ALA A 227 -51.92 -1.32 24.14
C ALA A 227 -52.16 -2.44 23.11
N VAL A 228 -52.23 -2.12 21.81
CA VAL A 228 -52.46 -3.09 20.74
C VAL A 228 -51.19 -3.33 19.94
N GLU A 229 -50.59 -2.27 19.40
CA GLU A 229 -49.43 -2.41 18.52
C GLU A 229 -48.12 -2.64 19.30
N GLY A 230 -48.01 -2.16 20.55
CA GLY A 230 -46.83 -2.39 21.39
C GLY A 230 -46.58 -3.88 21.66
N PRO A 231 -47.53 -4.63 22.25
CA PRO A 231 -47.39 -6.08 22.45
C PRO A 231 -47.19 -6.87 21.15
N LYS A 232 -47.80 -6.42 20.05
CA LYS A 232 -47.67 -7.05 18.73
C LYS A 232 -46.26 -6.88 18.14
N TRP A 233 -45.67 -5.69 18.27
CA TRP A 233 -44.30 -5.43 17.86
C TRP A 233 -43.32 -6.26 18.72
N ILE A 234 -43.49 -6.29 20.04
CA ILE A 234 -42.65 -7.10 20.94
C ILE A 234 -42.73 -8.59 20.57
N ALA A 235 -43.93 -9.12 20.34
CA ALA A 235 -44.12 -10.49 19.89
C ALA A 235 -43.43 -10.76 18.54
N SER A 236 -43.38 -9.77 17.63
CA SER A 236 -42.70 -9.93 16.34
C SER A 236 -41.18 -10.02 16.47
N ILE A 237 -40.58 -9.33 17.46
CA ILE A 237 -39.15 -9.39 17.73
C ILE A 237 -38.81 -10.66 18.53
N VAL A 238 -39.55 -10.94 19.60
CA VAL A 238 -39.24 -12.04 20.54
C VAL A 238 -39.65 -13.42 20.01
N HIS A 239 -40.62 -13.51 19.10
CA HIS A 239 -41.01 -14.79 18.46
C HIS A 239 -40.68 -14.84 16.96
N GLY A 240 -39.98 -13.83 16.43
CA GLY A 240 -39.59 -13.76 15.04
C GLY A 240 -38.43 -14.69 14.67
N SER A 241 -38.31 -15.02 13.39
CA SER A 241 -37.15 -15.71 12.81
C SER A 241 -36.44 -14.78 11.83
N LEU A 242 -35.10 -14.86 11.77
CA LEU A 242 -34.30 -14.08 10.83
C LEU A 242 -34.69 -14.41 9.37
N LEU A 243 -35.02 -13.38 8.60
CA LEU A 243 -35.25 -13.52 7.16
C LEU A 243 -33.92 -13.66 6.39
N PRO A 244 -33.90 -14.27 5.19
CA PRO A 244 -32.76 -14.15 4.29
C PRO A 244 -32.40 -12.67 4.04
N VAL A 245 -31.11 -12.34 3.93
CA VAL A 245 -30.63 -10.96 3.80
C VAL A 245 -31.33 -10.20 2.67
N ALA A 246 -31.51 -10.82 1.50
CA ALA A 246 -32.20 -10.19 0.37
C ALA A 246 -33.69 -9.86 0.65
N ASP A 247 -34.39 -10.71 1.41
CA ASP A 247 -35.78 -10.45 1.80
C ASP A 247 -35.87 -9.36 2.87
N GLU A 248 -34.87 -9.26 3.75
CA GLU A 248 -34.75 -8.23 4.76
C GLU A 248 -34.46 -6.85 4.13
N VAL A 249 -33.53 -6.78 3.17
CA VAL A 249 -33.27 -5.57 2.37
C VAL A 249 -34.57 -5.08 1.70
N ARG A 250 -35.29 -6.00 1.03
CA ARG A 250 -36.58 -5.66 0.41
C ARG A 250 -37.60 -5.18 1.43
N PHE A 251 -37.59 -5.71 2.66
CA PHE A 251 -38.47 -5.23 3.72
C PHE A 251 -38.12 -3.79 4.14
N TRP A 252 -36.84 -3.47 4.28
CA TRP A 252 -36.38 -2.10 4.60
C TRP A 252 -36.81 -1.11 3.51
N ASP A 253 -36.64 -1.48 2.24
CA ASP A 253 -37.10 -0.67 1.10
C ASP A 253 -38.61 -0.42 1.13
N LEU A 254 -39.41 -1.45 1.48
CA LEU A 254 -40.87 -1.34 1.59
C LEU A 254 -41.31 -0.45 2.76
N GLN A 255 -40.49 -0.30 3.81
CA GLN A 255 -40.72 0.65 4.90
C GLN A 255 -40.28 2.09 4.56
N GLY A 256 -39.72 2.31 3.36
CA GLY A 256 -39.26 3.63 2.90
C GLY A 256 -37.89 4.03 3.47
N LEU A 257 -37.07 3.05 3.86
CA LEU A 257 -35.67 3.27 4.25
C LEU A 257 -34.80 3.22 2.98
N HIS A 258 -33.87 4.16 2.85
CA HIS A 258 -33.03 4.31 1.65
C HIS A 258 -31.53 4.48 1.93
N ARG A 259 -31.15 4.79 3.17
CA ARG A 259 -29.75 4.95 3.56
C ARG A 259 -29.49 4.41 4.94
N PHE A 260 -28.23 4.05 5.20
CA PHE A 260 -27.75 3.72 6.53
C PHE A 260 -26.49 4.55 6.80
N THR A 261 -26.66 5.63 7.56
CA THR A 261 -25.58 6.59 7.86
C THR A 261 -25.46 6.81 9.35
N LEU A 262 -24.24 6.69 9.87
CA LEU A 262 -23.90 6.88 11.28
C LEU A 262 -23.37 8.29 11.54
N GLN A 263 -23.42 8.72 12.81
CA GLN A 263 -22.87 10.00 13.24
C GLN A 263 -21.39 9.88 13.61
N LEU A 264 -20.67 11.00 13.59
CA LEU A 264 -19.29 11.04 14.06
C LEU A 264 -19.23 10.65 15.54
N GLN A 265 -18.30 9.76 15.88
CA GLN A 265 -17.91 9.48 17.25
C GLN A 265 -16.39 9.33 17.34
N ASN A 266 -15.83 9.66 18.50
CA ASN A 266 -14.38 9.56 18.77
C ASN A 266 -14.05 8.71 20.00
N THR A 267 -14.98 7.85 20.41
CA THR A 267 -14.75 6.84 21.45
C THR A 267 -14.00 5.64 20.87
N PHE A 268 -14.31 5.25 19.65
CA PHE A 268 -13.67 4.16 18.92
C PHE A 268 -13.08 4.71 17.60
N PRO A 269 -11.78 4.53 17.33
CA PRO A 269 -11.17 5.04 16.10
C PRO A 269 -11.73 4.29 14.87
N GLN A 270 -12.15 5.02 13.84
CA GLN A 270 -12.51 4.47 12.54
C GLN A 270 -11.26 4.04 11.75
N ARG A 271 -11.30 2.86 11.14
CA ARG A 271 -10.15 2.20 10.49
C ARG A 271 -10.56 1.61 9.13
N ILE A 272 -9.68 1.70 8.14
CA ILE A 272 -9.89 1.02 6.85
C ILE A 272 -8.58 0.38 6.39
N ASP A 273 -8.68 -0.89 6.05
CA ASP A 273 -7.66 -1.60 5.28
C ASP A 273 -8.02 -1.51 3.81
N ASP A 274 -7.30 -0.67 3.07
CA ASP A 274 -7.59 -0.32 1.68
C ASP A 274 -6.52 -0.89 0.75
N ALA A 275 -6.95 -1.38 -0.41
CA ALA A 275 -6.07 -1.98 -1.39
C ALA A 275 -6.40 -1.54 -2.82
N ILE A 276 -5.45 -1.72 -3.71
CA ILE A 276 -5.60 -1.49 -5.15
C ILE A 276 -5.33 -2.79 -5.90
N LEU A 277 -5.99 -2.97 -7.03
CA LEU A 277 -5.78 -4.11 -7.91
C LEU A 277 -5.00 -3.66 -9.14
N LEU A 278 -3.85 -4.27 -9.41
CA LEU A 278 -3.13 -4.09 -10.65
C LEU A 278 -3.49 -5.24 -11.60
N GLU A 279 -4.00 -4.89 -12.78
CA GLU A 279 -4.40 -5.86 -13.80
C GLU A 279 -3.39 -5.90 -14.96
N ASP A 280 -2.91 -7.11 -15.27
CA ASP A 280 -1.97 -7.35 -16.36
C ASP A 280 -2.67 -7.69 -17.70
N ALA A 281 -1.88 -8.02 -18.73
CA ALA A 281 -2.43 -8.35 -20.06
C ALA A 281 -3.14 -9.71 -20.13
N LEU A 282 -2.97 -10.59 -19.13
CA LEU A 282 -3.66 -11.87 -19.00
C LEU A 282 -4.96 -11.75 -18.18
N GLY A 283 -5.22 -10.58 -17.57
CA GLY A 283 -6.35 -10.35 -16.68
C GLY A 283 -6.09 -10.88 -15.27
N MET A 284 -4.83 -11.17 -14.94
CA MET A 284 -4.44 -11.51 -13.58
C MET A 284 -4.41 -10.22 -12.76
N GLN A 285 -5.05 -10.26 -11.59
CA GLN A 285 -5.14 -9.14 -10.67
C GLN A 285 -4.25 -9.38 -9.47
N GLN A 286 -3.33 -8.46 -9.21
CA GLN A 286 -2.50 -8.46 -8.01
C GLN A 286 -2.99 -7.38 -7.05
N ARG A 287 -3.25 -7.76 -5.80
CA ARG A 287 -3.70 -6.85 -4.73
C ARG A 287 -2.50 -6.22 -4.03
N PHE A 288 -2.49 -4.90 -3.92
CA PHE A 288 -1.49 -4.12 -3.19
C PHE A 288 -2.14 -3.28 -2.11
N THR A 289 -1.56 -3.27 -0.92
CA THR A 289 -2.08 -2.52 0.21
C THR A 289 -1.70 -1.05 0.07
N ILE A 290 -2.70 -0.16 0.14
CA ILE A 290 -2.51 1.30 0.13
C ILE A 290 -2.91 1.94 1.45
N SER A 291 -3.76 1.31 2.26
CA SER A 291 -4.01 1.71 3.64
C SER A 291 -4.04 0.48 4.50
N SER A 292 -3.34 0.54 5.63
CA SER A 292 -3.62 -0.39 6.72
C SER A 292 -3.37 0.30 8.05
N MET A 293 -4.33 0.17 8.95
CA MET A 293 -4.24 0.71 10.30
C MET A 293 -4.34 -0.46 11.27
N SER A 294 -3.21 -0.82 11.89
CA SER A 294 -3.13 -1.98 12.78
C SER A 294 -4.09 -1.87 13.97
N VAL A 295 -4.72 -2.98 14.33
CA VAL A 295 -5.54 -3.13 15.55
C VAL A 295 -4.65 -3.21 16.79
N THR A 296 -3.99 -2.11 17.18
CA THR A 296 -3.23 -2.06 18.43
C THR A 296 -4.18 -1.86 19.61
N SER A 297 -4.88 -2.93 20.03
CA SER A 297 -5.88 -2.92 21.12
C SER A 297 -7.04 -1.92 20.87
N PRO A 298 -8.16 -1.96 21.61
CA PRO A 298 -9.13 -0.89 21.53
C PRO A 298 -8.51 0.32 22.25
N GLU A 299 -7.68 1.08 21.54
CA GLU A 299 -7.38 2.46 21.91
C GLU A 299 -8.74 3.18 21.95
N ARG A 300 -9.39 3.15 23.11
CA ARG A 300 -10.56 3.97 23.37
C ARG A 300 -10.07 5.41 23.25
N GLY A 301 -10.60 6.12 22.26
CA GLY A 301 -10.31 7.53 22.08
C GLY A 301 -10.85 8.35 23.25
N ALA A 302 -10.61 9.66 23.18
CA ALA A 302 -11.02 10.61 24.21
C ALA A 302 -12.52 10.55 24.58
N GLY A 303 -13.37 10.16 23.63
CA GLY A 303 -14.81 9.98 23.87
C GLY A 303 -15.58 11.29 24.13
N THR A 304 -15.06 12.44 23.68
CA THR A 304 -15.70 13.76 23.88
C THR A 304 -17.01 13.93 23.12
N THR A 305 -17.32 13.09 22.11
CA THR A 305 -18.67 13.04 21.52
C THR A 305 -19.75 12.60 22.51
N PHE A 306 -19.38 12.15 23.72
CA PHE A 306 -20.31 11.95 24.83
C PHE A 306 -21.12 13.20 25.17
N TRP A 307 -20.62 14.41 24.94
CA TRP A 307 -21.36 15.64 25.21
C TRP A 307 -22.48 15.92 24.19
N THR A 308 -22.43 15.31 23.01
CA THR A 308 -23.42 15.57 21.94
C THR A 308 -24.54 14.55 21.92
N SER A 309 -24.23 13.25 22.08
CA SER A 309 -25.20 12.15 22.06
C SER A 309 -24.76 11.03 23.00
N LEU A 310 -25.67 10.13 23.37
CA LEU A 310 -25.41 8.98 24.23
C LEU A 310 -25.51 7.66 23.46
N SER A 311 -24.95 6.58 24.02
CA SER A 311 -25.20 5.23 23.54
C SER A 311 -26.48 4.70 24.16
N LEU A 312 -27.18 3.77 23.49
CA LEU A 312 -28.40 3.19 24.06
C LEU A 312 -28.14 2.50 25.41
N SER A 313 -26.99 1.83 25.56
CA SER A 313 -26.60 1.24 26.85
C SER A 313 -26.50 2.28 27.99
N SER A 314 -26.06 3.50 27.67
CA SER A 314 -26.03 4.61 28.64
C SER A 314 -27.44 5.12 28.93
N ASP A 315 -28.27 5.30 27.90
CA ASP A 315 -29.65 5.77 28.04
C ASP A 315 -30.48 4.80 28.90
N LEU A 316 -30.36 3.49 28.67
CA LEU A 316 -31.02 2.44 29.46
C LEU A 316 -30.65 2.51 30.94
N THR A 317 -29.36 2.70 31.22
CA THR A 317 -28.83 2.75 32.59
C THR A 317 -29.31 3.99 33.33
N VAL A 318 -29.23 5.16 32.68
CA VAL A 318 -29.70 6.43 33.25
C VAL A 318 -31.21 6.39 33.44
N ALA A 319 -31.96 5.90 32.45
CA ALA A 319 -33.41 5.85 32.53
C ALA A 319 -33.91 4.98 33.70
N SER A 320 -33.35 3.78 33.87
CA SER A 320 -33.69 2.88 34.98
C SER A 320 -33.32 3.49 36.33
N ALA A 321 -32.16 4.17 36.45
CA ALA A 321 -31.74 4.82 37.70
C ALA A 321 -32.70 5.92 38.18
N PHE A 322 -33.41 6.59 37.27
CA PHE A 322 -34.41 7.62 37.57
C PHE A 322 -35.86 7.11 37.46
N GLY A 323 -36.08 5.82 37.17
CA GLY A 323 -37.41 5.22 37.00
C GLY A 323 -38.19 5.79 35.81
N CYS A 324 -37.51 6.33 34.81
CA CYS A 324 -38.13 6.95 33.64
C CYS A 324 -38.10 6.03 32.41
N SER A 325 -39.03 6.26 31.48
CA SER A 325 -39.02 5.60 30.17
C SER A 325 -38.23 6.41 29.15
N ILE A 326 -37.56 5.72 28.22
CA ILE A 326 -36.96 6.31 27.01
C ILE A 326 -38.02 6.56 25.93
N VAL A 327 -39.10 5.77 25.92
CA VAL A 327 -40.19 5.89 24.94
C VAL A 327 -41.04 7.10 25.31
N ARG A 328 -41.03 8.10 24.43
CA ARG A 328 -41.78 9.33 24.60
C ARG A 328 -43.28 9.08 24.53
N GLY A 329 -44.05 9.83 25.31
CA GLY A 329 -45.49 9.66 25.46
C GLY A 329 -45.89 8.63 26.52
N SER A 330 -44.93 7.92 27.11
CA SER A 330 -45.19 7.09 28.29
C SER A 330 -45.50 7.97 29.52
N PRO A 331 -46.39 7.55 30.44
CA PRO A 331 -46.71 8.32 31.66
C PRO A 331 -45.51 8.63 32.56
N ASN A 332 -44.41 7.88 32.40
CA ASN A 332 -43.16 8.04 33.13
C ASN A 332 -41.99 8.43 32.22
N ASP A 333 -42.22 8.98 31.03
CA ASP A 333 -41.12 9.55 30.25
C ASP A 333 -40.51 10.78 30.96
N ALA A 334 -39.28 11.14 30.62
CA ALA A 334 -38.57 12.22 31.32
C ALA A 334 -39.35 13.55 31.31
N ALA A 335 -39.99 13.88 30.19
CA ALA A 335 -40.78 15.11 30.05
C ALA A 335 -42.05 15.10 30.93
N ALA A 336 -42.75 13.98 31.05
CA ALA A 336 -43.92 13.81 31.90
C ALA A 336 -43.57 13.90 33.39
N LEU A 337 -42.35 13.48 33.76
CA LEU A 337 -41.81 13.64 35.10
C LEU A 337 -41.27 15.06 35.38
N GLY A 338 -41.24 15.94 34.37
CA GLY A 338 -40.70 17.29 34.48
C GLY A 338 -39.18 17.33 34.58
N LEU A 339 -38.49 16.30 34.06
CA LEU A 339 -37.04 16.17 34.06
C LEU A 339 -36.46 16.42 32.67
N SER A 340 -35.28 17.01 32.62
CA SER A 340 -34.47 17.24 31.42
C SER A 340 -33.34 16.23 31.31
N TRP A 341 -33.22 15.56 30.16
CA TRP A 341 -32.11 14.66 29.85
C TRP A 341 -30.74 15.35 30.01
N ASP A 342 -30.65 16.64 29.66
CA ASP A 342 -29.43 17.43 29.77
C ASP A 342 -29.14 17.83 31.23
N THR A 343 -30.03 18.61 31.84
CA THR A 343 -29.72 19.31 33.11
C THR A 343 -30.02 18.51 34.37
N ASP A 344 -30.89 17.51 34.31
CA ASP A 344 -31.32 16.77 35.51
C ASP A 344 -30.76 15.34 35.53
N LEU A 345 -30.78 14.65 34.39
CA LEU A 345 -30.39 13.24 34.31
C LEU A 345 -28.89 13.05 34.11
N VAL A 346 -28.30 13.70 33.11
CA VAL A 346 -26.96 13.34 32.60
C VAL A 346 -25.88 14.35 32.98
N TYR A 347 -26.13 15.66 32.80
CA TYR A 347 -25.11 16.71 32.94
C TYR A 347 -25.45 17.77 34.00
N ALA A 348 -26.10 17.36 35.09
CA ALA A 348 -26.47 18.25 36.19
C ALA A 348 -25.29 19.02 36.78
N GLN A 349 -24.10 18.41 36.82
CA GLN A 349 -22.89 19.03 37.38
C GLN A 349 -22.17 20.00 36.40
N ALA A 350 -22.61 20.09 35.15
CA ALA A 350 -22.01 20.95 34.13
C ALA A 350 -22.58 22.39 34.14
N ALA A 351 -23.59 22.67 34.96
CA ALA A 351 -24.19 24.01 35.05
C ALA A 351 -23.22 25.05 35.66
N GLY A 352 -23.25 26.28 35.13
CA GLY A 352 -22.45 27.41 35.62
C GLY A 352 -21.07 27.56 34.97
N PHE A 353 -20.72 26.69 34.03
CA PHE A 353 -19.57 26.88 33.14
C PHE A 353 -19.99 27.68 31.91
N VAL A 354 -19.25 28.75 31.59
CA VAL A 354 -19.55 29.65 30.46
C VAL A 354 -19.70 28.89 29.13
N GLY A 355 -18.83 27.92 28.85
CA GLY A 355 -18.92 27.10 27.63
C GLY A 355 -20.20 26.28 27.56
N THR A 356 -20.63 25.70 28.69
CA THR A 356 -21.86 24.90 28.76
C THR A 356 -23.11 25.77 28.59
N ASP A 357 -23.16 26.92 29.27
CA ASP A 357 -24.29 27.85 29.20
C ASP A 357 -24.43 28.44 27.79
N LEU A 358 -23.33 28.84 27.16
CA LEU A 358 -23.31 29.32 25.77
C LEU A 358 -23.72 28.24 24.77
N MET A 359 -23.28 26.99 24.95
CA MET A 359 -23.65 25.88 24.07
C MET A 359 -25.16 25.60 24.14
N ARG A 360 -25.72 25.54 25.35
CA ARG A 360 -27.16 25.37 25.59
C ARG A 360 -27.99 26.51 25.00
N ALA A 361 -27.51 27.75 25.11
CA ALA A 361 -28.24 28.92 24.64
C ALA A 361 -28.22 29.10 23.11
N ASN A 362 -27.16 28.69 22.43
CA ASN A 362 -26.96 28.97 21.00
C ASN A 362 -27.18 27.76 20.09
N VAL A 363 -26.89 26.54 20.56
CA VAL A 363 -26.99 25.32 19.74
C VAL A 363 -28.11 24.43 20.24
N GLY A 364 -28.12 24.05 21.52
CA GLY A 364 -29.18 23.24 22.11
C GLY A 364 -28.72 22.40 23.31
N PRO A 365 -29.62 21.60 23.89
CA PRO A 365 -29.32 20.77 25.06
C PRO A 365 -28.30 19.68 24.74
N LEU A 366 -27.38 19.45 25.67
CA LEU A 366 -26.34 18.43 25.57
C LEU A 366 -26.97 17.02 25.55
N GLY A 367 -26.32 16.07 24.90
CA GLY A 367 -26.87 14.72 24.68
C GLY A 367 -28.01 14.65 23.64
N SER A 368 -28.35 15.75 22.97
CA SER A 368 -29.38 15.84 21.91
C SER A 368 -28.90 16.54 20.64
N ILE A 369 -27.59 16.59 20.41
CA ILE A 369 -26.95 17.26 19.28
C ILE A 369 -26.45 16.21 18.29
N ASP A 370 -26.91 16.28 17.05
CA ASP A 370 -26.53 15.35 16.01
C ASP A 370 -25.28 15.85 15.26
N ILE A 371 -24.27 14.99 15.04
CA ILE A 371 -23.05 15.34 14.29
C ILE A 371 -23.06 14.70 12.91
N ARG A 372 -23.08 15.52 11.85
CA ARG A 372 -23.07 15.05 10.45
C ARG A 372 -21.82 15.47 9.69
N THR A 373 -21.30 14.57 8.87
CA THR A 373 -20.19 14.86 7.94
C THR A 373 -20.67 15.68 6.75
N ILE A 374 -19.92 16.71 6.36
CA ILE A 374 -20.18 17.50 5.15
C ILE A 374 -19.20 17.07 4.05
N PRO A 375 -19.67 16.58 2.88
CA PRO A 375 -18.79 16.21 1.78
C PRO A 375 -18.26 17.44 1.03
N VAL A 376 -17.11 17.28 0.36
CA VAL A 376 -16.53 18.34 -0.48
C VAL A 376 -17.43 18.61 -1.70
N PRO A 377 -17.83 19.87 -1.97
CA PRO A 377 -18.65 20.20 -3.14
C PRO A 377 -17.92 19.89 -4.46
N PRO A 378 -18.61 19.33 -5.49
CA PRO A 378 -17.99 19.02 -6.78
C PRO A 378 -17.35 20.23 -7.48
N ALA A 379 -17.95 21.42 -7.32
CA ALA A 379 -17.40 22.66 -7.88
C ALA A 379 -16.04 23.03 -7.25
N LEU A 380 -15.86 22.75 -5.95
CA LEU A 380 -14.61 22.98 -5.24
C LEU A 380 -13.56 21.93 -5.62
N THR A 381 -13.95 20.66 -5.77
CA THR A 381 -13.08 19.59 -6.30
C THR A 381 -12.54 19.93 -7.68
N ALA A 382 -13.40 20.38 -8.61
CA ALA A 382 -12.98 20.76 -9.95
C ALA A 382 -12.01 21.96 -9.93
N TYR A 383 -12.28 22.96 -9.10
CA TYR A 383 -11.40 24.12 -8.92
C TYR A 383 -10.01 23.72 -8.39
N PHE A 384 -9.97 22.84 -7.38
CA PHE A 384 -8.71 22.38 -6.78
C PHE A 384 -7.85 21.58 -7.75
N LEU A 385 -8.44 20.68 -8.53
CA LEU A 385 -7.71 19.90 -9.54
C LEU A 385 -7.19 20.78 -10.67
N ALA A 386 -7.99 21.75 -11.12
CA ALA A 386 -7.55 22.73 -12.11
C ALA A 386 -6.40 23.61 -11.57
N PHE A 387 -6.50 24.05 -10.31
CA PHE A 387 -5.44 24.81 -9.63
C PHE A 387 -4.12 24.03 -9.61
N ARG A 388 -4.13 22.77 -9.17
CA ARG A 388 -2.92 21.95 -9.10
C ARG A 388 -2.31 21.69 -10.47
N ALA A 389 -3.14 21.29 -11.45
CA ALA A 389 -2.67 21.06 -12.81
C ALA A 389 -2.03 22.32 -13.41
N GLY A 390 -2.66 23.49 -13.25
CA GLY A 390 -2.15 24.77 -13.77
C GLY A 390 -0.89 25.26 -13.04
N LEU A 391 -0.82 25.10 -11.72
CA LEU A 391 0.35 25.51 -10.93
C LEU A 391 1.56 24.62 -11.23
N TYR A 392 1.38 23.30 -11.27
CA TYR A 392 2.47 22.36 -11.51
C TYR A 392 3.03 22.48 -12.93
N ASP A 393 2.18 22.69 -13.94
CA ASP A 393 2.63 22.95 -15.30
C ASP A 393 3.47 24.23 -15.38
N TYR A 394 3.02 25.32 -14.75
CA TYR A 394 3.79 26.58 -14.67
C TYR A 394 5.15 26.40 -13.98
N LEU A 395 5.19 25.73 -12.82
CA LEU A 395 6.43 25.48 -12.09
C LEU A 395 7.40 24.57 -12.86
N GLN A 396 6.89 23.63 -13.68
CA GLN A 396 7.74 22.79 -14.54
C GLN A 396 8.32 23.56 -15.73
N GLN A 397 7.64 24.60 -16.21
CA GLN A 397 8.12 25.43 -17.33
C GLN A 397 9.10 26.53 -16.87
N ASP A 398 8.86 27.18 -15.73
CA ASP A 398 9.68 28.28 -15.24
C ASP A 398 10.64 27.86 -14.11
N SER A 399 11.94 27.81 -14.44
CA SER A 399 13.00 27.43 -13.50
C SER A 399 13.20 28.42 -12.33
N ASN A 400 12.91 29.70 -12.54
CA ASN A 400 13.06 30.72 -11.50
C ASN A 400 11.88 30.65 -10.53
N ALA A 401 10.65 30.58 -11.06
CA ALA A 401 9.45 30.42 -10.25
C ALA A 401 9.54 29.18 -9.35
N ARG A 402 10.02 28.06 -9.91
CA ARG A 402 10.28 26.82 -9.17
C ARG A 402 11.26 26.99 -8.00
N LYS A 403 12.39 27.66 -8.24
CA LYS A 403 13.40 27.91 -7.19
C LYS A 403 12.81 28.73 -6.04
N VAL A 404 12.11 29.81 -6.36
CA VAL A 404 11.49 30.66 -5.33
C VAL A 404 10.41 29.88 -4.57
N TYR A 405 9.59 29.10 -5.27
CA TYR A 405 8.56 28.26 -4.67
C TYR A 405 9.15 27.25 -3.65
N PHE A 406 10.20 26.51 -4.01
CA PHE A 406 10.83 25.54 -3.10
C PHE A 406 11.62 26.18 -1.94
N HIS A 407 11.99 27.45 -2.05
CA HIS A 407 12.67 28.21 -0.98
C HIS A 407 11.71 29.04 -0.12
N LEU A 408 10.41 29.02 -0.41
CA LEU A 408 9.42 29.73 0.39
C LEU A 408 9.33 29.12 1.80
N SER A 409 9.35 29.99 2.81
CA SER A 409 9.16 29.62 4.22
C SER A 409 7.73 29.16 4.48
N GLU A 410 7.57 28.20 5.39
CA GLU A 410 6.26 27.72 5.86
C GLU A 410 6.08 28.07 7.35
N PRO A 411 5.84 29.35 7.69
CA PRO A 411 5.72 29.78 9.09
C PRO A 411 4.42 29.28 9.73
N VAL A 412 4.46 29.11 11.05
CA VAL A 412 3.28 28.88 11.88
C VAL A 412 2.77 30.24 12.35
N VAL A 413 1.48 30.52 12.11
CA VAL A 413 0.83 31.79 12.46
C VAL A 413 -0.32 31.57 13.43
N SER A 414 -0.68 32.60 14.20
CA SER A 414 -1.78 32.56 15.19
C SER A 414 -2.80 33.66 14.85
N PRO A 415 -3.58 33.47 13.78
CA PRO A 415 -4.49 34.51 13.30
C PRO A 415 -5.72 34.58 14.22
N VAL A 416 -6.09 35.81 14.60
CA VAL A 416 -7.29 36.12 15.39
C VAL A 416 -8.20 37.02 14.56
N PRO A 417 -9.51 36.70 14.44
CA PRO A 417 -10.47 37.58 13.77
C PRO A 417 -10.46 38.98 14.39
N ALA A 418 -10.53 40.02 13.55
CA ALA A 418 -10.38 41.41 14.00
C ALA A 418 -11.40 41.83 15.09
N THR A 419 -12.59 41.22 15.09
CA THR A 419 -13.68 41.49 16.03
C THR A 419 -13.49 40.85 17.40
N TRP A 420 -12.50 39.97 17.58
CA TRP A 420 -12.35 39.18 18.82
C TRP A 420 -11.35 39.77 19.82
N GLY A 421 -10.77 40.94 19.55
CA GLY A 421 -9.80 41.57 20.45
C GLY A 421 -10.38 41.93 21.85
N GLY A 422 -9.60 41.68 22.90
CA GLY A 422 -9.90 42.16 24.26
C GLY A 422 -10.95 41.36 25.05
N LEU A 423 -11.04 40.04 24.80
CA LEU A 423 -11.98 39.12 25.47
C LEU A 423 -11.25 38.02 26.25
N SER A 424 -11.96 37.37 27.16
CA SER A 424 -11.53 36.12 27.83
C SER A 424 -12.16 34.91 27.13
N TYR A 425 -11.39 33.89 26.79
CA TYR A 425 -11.82 32.76 25.96
C TYR A 425 -11.96 31.47 26.76
N TYR A 426 -13.00 30.69 26.48
CA TYR A 426 -13.32 29.43 27.15
C TYR A 426 -13.33 28.24 26.17
N GLY A 427 -12.69 28.34 25.01
CA GLY A 427 -12.51 27.24 24.06
C GLY A 427 -13.23 27.42 22.71
N GLY A 428 -12.75 26.68 21.70
CA GLY A 428 -13.29 26.64 20.34
C GLY A 428 -13.93 25.31 19.92
N ASN A 429 -13.96 24.32 20.82
CA ASN A 429 -14.49 22.99 20.56
C ASN A 429 -15.91 22.84 21.18
N PRO A 430 -16.96 22.57 20.38
CA PRO A 430 -18.32 22.37 20.88
C PRO A 430 -18.49 21.23 21.90
N MET A 431 -17.51 20.32 21.97
CA MET A 431 -17.49 19.16 22.86
C MET A 431 -16.65 19.39 24.13
N CYS A 432 -15.91 20.50 24.23
CA CYS A 432 -15.09 20.85 25.40
C CYS A 432 -15.70 22.01 26.18
N VAL A 433 -16.85 21.77 26.80
CA VAL A 433 -17.69 22.83 27.39
C VAL A 433 -17.34 23.22 28.84
N LEU A 434 -16.37 22.55 29.45
CA LEU A 434 -15.95 22.74 30.86
C LEU A 434 -14.60 23.45 31.03
N GLN A 435 -14.16 24.17 30.01
CA GLN A 435 -12.85 24.83 30.01
C GLN A 435 -12.81 26.08 30.90
N SER A 436 -11.62 26.40 31.39
CA SER A 436 -11.35 27.62 32.17
C SER A 436 -11.06 28.82 31.27
N SER A 437 -11.03 30.02 31.85
CA SER A 437 -10.71 31.25 31.11
C SER A 437 -9.25 31.27 30.63
N ALA A 438 -9.03 31.58 29.35
CA ALA A 438 -7.72 31.78 28.74
C ALA A 438 -7.63 33.16 28.06
N THR A 439 -6.42 33.66 27.87
CA THR A 439 -6.12 34.95 27.24
C THR A 439 -5.91 34.88 25.73
N PHE A 440 -6.01 33.68 25.15
CA PHE A 440 -5.78 33.39 23.75
C PHE A 440 -6.93 32.58 23.16
N VAL A 441 -7.15 32.74 21.85
CA VAL A 441 -8.10 31.94 21.06
C VAL A 441 -7.62 30.50 20.98
N GLN A 442 -8.49 29.52 21.18
CA GLN A 442 -8.18 28.09 21.07
C GLN A 442 -8.57 27.51 19.69
N PRO A 443 -7.97 26.39 19.24
CA PRO A 443 -8.39 25.75 18.00
C PRO A 443 -9.85 25.26 18.04
N SER A 444 -10.37 24.96 16.85
CA SER A 444 -11.64 24.25 16.69
C SER A 444 -11.50 22.80 17.16
N PHE A 445 -12.58 22.03 17.15
CA PHE A 445 -12.54 20.65 17.61
C PHE A 445 -11.65 19.74 16.75
N GLY A 446 -10.80 18.98 17.40
CA GLY A 446 -10.12 17.82 16.86
C GLY A 446 -10.86 16.53 17.20
N ILE A 447 -10.58 15.48 16.42
CA ILE A 447 -11.21 14.16 16.62
C ILE A 447 -10.58 13.44 17.80
N SER A 448 -9.30 13.67 18.05
CA SER A 448 -8.53 13.11 19.17
C SER A 448 -8.60 13.95 20.45
N ASP A 449 -9.38 15.03 20.48
CA ASP A 449 -9.43 15.95 21.62
C ASP A 449 -10.02 15.29 22.87
N ASP A 450 -9.28 15.37 23.97
CA ASP A 450 -9.68 14.92 25.31
C ASP A 450 -10.06 16.05 26.27
N CYS A 451 -10.04 17.30 25.78
CA CYS A 451 -10.32 18.50 26.55
C CYS A 451 -9.39 18.70 27.77
N ALA A 452 -8.22 18.05 27.84
CA ALA A 452 -7.35 18.12 29.00
C ALA A 452 -6.49 19.40 29.04
N GLU A 453 -6.08 19.92 27.88
CA GLU A 453 -5.20 21.08 27.76
C GLU A 453 -5.81 22.18 26.88
N GLN A 454 -5.57 23.44 27.23
CA GLN A 454 -5.96 24.60 26.44
C GLN A 454 -4.75 25.13 25.68
N VAL A 455 -4.74 24.96 24.35
CA VAL A 455 -3.64 25.39 23.48
C VAL A 455 -4.07 26.58 22.61
N PRO A 456 -3.14 27.48 22.22
CA PRO A 456 -3.45 28.58 21.32
C PRO A 456 -3.73 28.11 19.91
N TYR A 457 -4.68 28.76 19.22
CA TYR A 457 -4.97 28.50 17.82
C TYR A 457 -3.78 28.87 16.95
N THR A 458 -3.32 27.90 16.17
CA THR A 458 -2.24 28.09 15.20
C THR A 458 -2.61 27.49 13.85
N MET A 459 -1.99 28.01 12.79
CA MET A 459 -2.13 27.51 11.44
C MET A 459 -0.80 27.61 10.69
N THR A 460 -0.41 26.57 9.98
CA THR A 460 0.82 26.55 9.19
C THR A 460 0.57 27.08 7.78
N LEU A 461 1.29 28.12 7.36
CA LEU A 461 1.21 28.66 6.01
C LEU A 461 2.06 27.85 5.02
N ARG A 462 1.57 26.66 4.65
CA ARG A 462 2.22 25.78 3.67
C ARG A 462 2.22 26.37 2.26
N ARG A 463 3.22 26.03 1.46
CA ARG A 463 3.46 26.62 0.12
C ARG A 463 2.25 26.55 -0.81
N GLU A 464 1.66 25.36 -0.97
CA GLU A 464 0.47 25.17 -1.84
C GLU A 464 -0.75 25.91 -1.31
N ASN A 465 -1.01 25.83 0.01
CA ASN A 465 -2.16 26.48 0.63
C ASN A 465 -2.09 28.01 0.50
N VAL A 466 -0.90 28.59 0.63
CA VAL A 466 -0.68 30.04 0.44
C VAL A 466 -0.98 30.44 -1.01
N PHE A 467 -0.48 29.69 -2.00
CA PHE A 467 -0.76 29.97 -3.41
C PHE A 467 -2.27 29.86 -3.71
N PHE A 468 -2.91 28.81 -3.20
CA PHE A 468 -4.36 28.60 -3.32
C PHE A 468 -5.16 29.72 -2.66
N ALA A 469 -4.78 30.15 -1.46
CA ALA A 469 -5.46 31.22 -0.75
C ALA A 469 -5.27 32.59 -1.41
N LEU A 470 -4.07 32.91 -1.92
CA LEU A 470 -3.81 34.17 -2.62
C LEU A 470 -4.62 34.29 -3.91
N ILE A 471 -4.68 33.23 -4.72
CA ILE A 471 -5.44 33.25 -5.97
C ILE A 471 -6.96 33.25 -5.72
N SER A 472 -7.44 32.58 -4.67
CA SER A 472 -8.87 32.49 -4.34
C SER A 472 -9.40 33.76 -3.66
N SER A 473 -8.58 34.43 -2.84
CA SER A 473 -8.96 35.66 -2.14
C SER A 473 -8.84 36.91 -3.00
N GLY A 474 -8.01 36.89 -4.05
CA GLY A 474 -7.84 38.03 -4.96
C GLY A 474 -7.20 39.25 -4.29
N LEU A 475 -6.39 39.05 -3.25
CA LEU A 475 -5.77 40.12 -2.46
C LEU A 475 -4.80 40.97 -3.29
N SER A 476 -4.84 42.29 -3.06
CA SER A 476 -3.83 43.21 -3.57
C SER A 476 -2.64 43.34 -2.61
N ILE A 477 -1.52 43.88 -3.09
CA ILE A 477 -0.31 44.06 -2.29
C ILE A 477 -0.53 44.95 -1.06
N ASP A 478 -1.41 45.95 -1.16
CA ASP A 478 -1.75 46.87 -0.07
C ASP A 478 -2.55 46.18 1.05
N GLN A 479 -3.22 45.07 0.74
CA GLN A 479 -4.07 44.34 1.68
C GLN A 479 -3.29 43.32 2.52
N LEU A 480 -2.08 42.92 2.09
CA LEU A 480 -1.27 41.91 2.78
C LEU A 480 -0.92 42.34 4.22
N GLY A 481 -0.64 43.63 4.42
CA GLY A 481 -0.36 44.21 5.74
C GLY A 481 -1.49 43.95 6.74
N PHE A 482 -2.73 44.15 6.30
CA PHE A 482 -3.90 43.96 7.16
C PHE A 482 -4.17 42.49 7.46
N VAL A 483 -3.99 41.60 6.48
CA VAL A 483 -4.15 40.15 6.67
C VAL A 483 -3.15 39.66 7.72
N CYS A 484 -1.87 40.01 7.58
CA CYS A 484 -0.85 39.57 8.53
C CYS A 484 -0.96 40.22 9.91
N ASN A 485 -1.56 41.41 10.02
CA ASN A 485 -1.83 42.06 11.31
C ASN A 485 -2.88 41.31 12.15
N LEU A 486 -3.70 40.43 11.55
CA LEU A 486 -4.57 39.51 12.29
C LEU A 486 -3.76 38.50 13.11
N SER A 487 -2.50 38.26 12.76
CA SER A 487 -1.57 37.40 13.51
C SER A 487 -0.52 38.26 14.22
N SER A 488 -0.91 38.96 15.28
CA SER A 488 -0.07 39.97 15.94
C SER A 488 1.29 39.47 16.43
N THR A 489 1.39 38.18 16.79
CA THR A 489 2.64 37.56 17.29
C THR A 489 3.60 37.14 16.19
N SER A 490 3.13 36.97 14.94
CA SER A 490 3.93 36.46 13.82
C SER A 490 3.72 37.23 12.51
N SER A 491 3.28 38.49 12.61
CA SER A 491 3.00 39.37 11.48
C SER A 491 4.20 39.49 10.53
N ASP A 492 5.43 39.61 11.04
CA ASP A 492 6.64 39.75 10.22
C ASP A 492 6.92 38.50 9.36
N GLN A 493 6.74 37.31 9.93
CA GLN A 493 6.93 36.04 9.21
C GLN A 493 5.84 35.80 8.17
N CYS A 494 4.59 36.17 8.51
CA CYS A 494 3.48 36.19 7.56
C CYS A 494 3.78 37.12 6.38
N LEU A 495 4.19 38.36 6.66
CA LEU A 495 4.49 39.36 5.62
C LEU A 495 5.62 38.88 4.71
N ALA A 496 6.73 38.39 5.27
CA ALA A 496 7.86 37.88 4.49
C ALA A 496 7.44 36.78 3.49
N THR A 497 6.56 35.87 3.92
CA THR A 497 6.05 34.78 3.10
C THR A 497 5.11 35.30 2.01
N LEU A 498 4.11 36.14 2.36
CA LEU A 498 3.12 36.63 1.40
C LEU A 498 3.71 37.61 0.37
N PHE A 499 4.65 38.49 0.77
CA PHE A 499 5.33 39.39 -0.16
C PHE A 499 6.19 38.65 -1.19
N THR A 500 6.71 37.48 -0.82
CA THR A 500 7.49 36.63 -1.72
C THR A 500 6.58 35.82 -2.65
N ALA A 501 5.43 35.34 -2.16
CA ALA A 501 4.50 34.51 -2.91
C ALA A 501 3.60 35.30 -3.88
N LEU A 502 3.10 36.49 -3.50
CA LEU A 502 2.12 37.25 -4.29
C LEU A 502 2.60 37.59 -5.71
N PRO A 503 3.84 38.10 -5.94
CA PRO A 503 4.31 38.39 -7.29
C PRO A 503 4.29 37.16 -8.20
N LEU A 504 4.66 35.98 -7.70
CA LEU A 504 4.61 34.73 -8.46
C LEU A 504 3.19 34.35 -8.85
N VAL A 505 2.24 34.44 -7.91
CA VAL A 505 0.82 34.16 -8.17
C VAL A 505 0.26 35.14 -9.20
N THR A 506 0.62 36.43 -9.12
CA THR A 506 0.15 37.43 -10.10
C THR A 506 0.69 37.17 -11.51
N VAL A 507 1.98 36.85 -11.65
CA VAL A 507 2.59 36.52 -12.94
C VAL A 507 2.00 35.23 -13.50
N TRP A 508 1.84 34.19 -12.68
CA TRP A 508 1.20 32.95 -13.08
C TRP A 508 -0.23 33.17 -13.57
N ASN A 509 -1.03 33.94 -12.83
CA ASN A 509 -2.41 34.24 -13.22
C ASN A 509 -2.48 35.06 -14.52
N GLN A 510 -1.57 36.01 -14.73
CA GLN A 510 -1.49 36.80 -15.96
C GLN A 510 -1.07 35.97 -17.17
N THR A 511 -0.12 35.04 -17.01
CA THR A 511 0.39 34.21 -18.12
C THR A 511 -0.58 33.10 -18.52
N THR A 512 -1.25 32.48 -17.55
CA THR A 512 -2.15 31.35 -17.79
C THR A 512 -3.63 31.74 -17.90
N ALA A 513 -4.00 32.95 -17.47
CA ALA A 513 -5.38 33.41 -17.31
C ALA A 513 -6.22 32.50 -16.39
N PHE A 514 -5.59 31.80 -15.44
CA PHE A 514 -6.25 30.81 -14.57
C PHE A 514 -7.47 31.38 -13.85
N GLY A 515 -7.36 32.54 -13.19
CA GLY A 515 -8.47 33.15 -12.44
C GLY A 515 -9.66 33.56 -13.30
N ASN A 516 -9.45 33.83 -14.60
CA ASN A 516 -10.55 34.11 -15.54
C ASN A 516 -11.20 32.83 -16.05
N GLN A 517 -10.42 31.76 -16.24
CA GLN A 517 -10.92 30.47 -16.74
C GLN A 517 -11.59 29.64 -15.64
N SER A 518 -11.12 29.75 -14.40
CA SER A 518 -11.57 28.99 -13.24
C SER A 518 -11.77 29.93 -12.04
N PRO A 519 -12.93 30.59 -11.91
CA PRO A 519 -13.20 31.45 -10.76
C PRO A 519 -13.44 30.62 -9.48
N PRO A 520 -13.08 31.14 -8.28
CA PRO A 520 -13.31 30.43 -7.02
C PRO A 520 -14.82 30.26 -6.76
N PRO A 521 -15.26 29.07 -6.29
CA PRO A 521 -16.69 28.76 -6.12
C PRO A 521 -17.30 29.37 -4.85
N ILE A 522 -17.27 30.70 -4.73
CA ILE A 522 -17.68 31.45 -3.52
C ILE A 522 -19.14 31.15 -3.15
N THR A 523 -20.05 31.05 -4.11
CA THR A 523 -21.48 30.77 -3.83
C THR A 523 -21.70 29.38 -3.24
N ALA A 524 -20.92 28.38 -3.67
CA ALA A 524 -20.98 27.04 -3.09
C ALA A 524 -20.48 27.06 -1.64
N MET A 525 -19.42 27.83 -1.37
CA MET A 525 -18.87 27.99 -0.02
C MET A 525 -19.81 28.76 0.92
N SER A 526 -20.45 29.83 0.45
CA SER A 526 -21.39 30.60 1.27
C SER A 526 -22.62 29.77 1.68
N ASN A 527 -23.06 28.82 0.85
CA ASN A 527 -24.19 27.95 1.16
C ASN A 527 -23.88 26.92 2.27
N LEU A 528 -22.61 26.53 2.43
CA LEU A 528 -22.21 25.60 3.50
C LEU A 528 -22.15 26.27 4.88
N ASN A 529 -22.06 27.61 4.92
CA ASN A 529 -21.99 28.42 6.14
C ASN A 529 -20.96 27.90 7.16
N ILE A 530 -19.76 27.53 6.69
CA ILE A 530 -18.69 27.03 7.56
C ILE A 530 -18.13 28.20 8.37
N SER A 531 -18.05 28.02 9.69
CA SER A 531 -17.63 29.05 10.64
C SER A 531 -16.54 28.56 11.59
N PHE A 532 -15.77 29.51 12.10
CA PHE A 532 -14.85 29.34 13.23
C PHE A 532 -15.53 29.91 14.47
N MET A 533 -15.56 29.15 15.56
CA MET A 533 -16.30 29.50 16.78
C MET A 533 -15.39 29.68 18.00
N GLN A 534 -15.82 30.50 18.97
CA GLN A 534 -15.24 30.58 20.31
C GLN A 534 -16.31 30.88 21.37
N PHE A 535 -16.13 30.31 22.55
CA PHE A 535 -16.79 30.74 23.77
C PHE A 535 -16.00 31.90 24.39
N ALA A 536 -16.65 33.03 24.68
CA ALA A 536 -15.96 34.17 25.26
C ALA A 536 -16.81 34.92 26.31
N SER A 537 -16.15 35.68 27.17
CA SER A 537 -16.77 36.69 28.04
C SER A 537 -15.96 37.98 28.03
N ALA A 538 -16.54 39.07 28.55
CA ALA A 538 -15.72 40.24 28.85
C ALA A 538 -14.65 39.89 29.90
N ILE A 539 -13.54 40.64 29.87
CA ILE A 539 -12.44 40.46 30.82
C ILE A 539 -12.96 40.70 32.24
N ASP A 540 -12.65 39.76 33.14
CA ASP A 540 -13.05 39.77 34.56
C ASP A 540 -14.56 39.78 34.84
N ASP A 541 -15.41 39.56 33.83
CA ASP A 541 -16.86 39.46 33.97
C ASP A 541 -17.42 38.23 33.24
N THR A 542 -17.75 37.20 34.03
CA THR A 542 -18.33 35.94 33.53
C THR A 542 -19.82 36.04 33.21
N THR A 543 -20.47 37.18 33.51
CA THR A 543 -21.91 37.39 33.26
C THR A 543 -22.19 37.92 31.86
N SER A 544 -21.24 38.65 31.26
CA SER A 544 -21.31 39.13 29.87
C SER A 544 -20.73 38.10 28.90
N GLN A 545 -21.42 36.97 28.78
CA GLN A 545 -21.04 35.86 27.90
C GLN A 545 -21.38 36.17 26.44
N SER A 546 -20.52 35.74 25.51
CA SER A 546 -20.67 35.94 24.08
C SER A 546 -20.27 34.69 23.30
N PHE A 547 -21.12 34.27 22.36
CA PHE A 547 -20.83 33.19 21.43
C PHE A 547 -20.31 33.80 20.13
N LEU A 548 -19.01 33.63 19.87
CA LEU A 548 -18.34 34.27 18.74
C LEU A 548 -18.35 33.34 17.54
N LEU A 549 -18.78 33.84 16.38
CA LEU A 549 -18.78 33.14 15.10
C LEU A 549 -18.13 34.00 14.03
N GLN A 550 -17.19 33.40 13.29
CA GLN A 550 -16.50 34.01 12.16
C GLN A 550 -16.63 33.10 10.93
N PRO A 551 -17.37 33.49 9.87
CA PRO A 551 -17.41 32.73 8.63
C PRO A 551 -16.01 32.54 8.02
N LEU A 552 -15.73 31.37 7.46
CA LEU A 552 -14.42 31.12 6.82
C LEU A 552 -14.22 31.98 5.57
N VAL A 553 -15.27 32.12 4.75
CA VAL A 553 -15.22 32.91 3.51
C VAL A 553 -16.39 33.88 3.51
N ALA A 554 -16.08 35.18 3.50
CA ALA A 554 -17.04 36.26 3.41
C ALA A 554 -16.58 37.31 2.40
N ALA A 555 -17.54 37.98 1.75
CA ALA A 555 -17.22 39.03 0.79
C ALA A 555 -16.53 40.22 1.50
N ASN A 556 -15.40 40.68 0.97
CA ASN A 556 -14.61 41.81 1.50
C ASN A 556 -14.04 41.63 2.92
N ASP A 557 -13.98 40.41 3.44
CA ASP A 557 -13.36 40.13 4.73
C ASP A 557 -11.92 39.62 4.56
N MET A 558 -10.97 40.26 5.24
CA MET A 558 -9.55 39.91 5.23
C MET A 558 -9.27 38.55 5.89
N TRP A 559 -10.14 38.11 6.81
CA TRP A 559 -10.05 36.76 7.40
C TRP A 559 -10.18 35.64 6.35
N SER A 560 -10.85 35.92 5.23
CA SER A 560 -11.11 34.93 4.17
C SER A 560 -9.83 34.30 3.59
N PHE A 561 -8.68 34.99 3.68
CA PHE A 561 -7.40 34.40 3.34
C PHE A 561 -7.10 33.15 4.18
N TYR A 562 -7.21 33.25 5.50
CA TYR A 562 -6.98 32.11 6.40
C TYR A 562 -8.08 31.05 6.26
N GLY A 563 -9.31 31.46 5.94
CA GLY A 563 -10.39 30.54 5.56
C GLY A 563 -10.05 29.71 4.32
N TRP A 564 -9.50 30.31 3.26
CA TRP A 564 -9.06 29.58 2.07
C TRP A 564 -7.87 28.65 2.33
N VAL A 565 -6.99 28.99 3.27
CA VAL A 565 -5.95 28.06 3.75
C VAL A 565 -6.60 26.83 4.40
N GLY A 566 -7.57 27.02 5.31
CA GLY A 566 -8.32 25.93 5.93
C GLY A 566 -9.12 25.09 4.92
N ILE A 567 -9.69 25.71 3.90
CA ILE A 567 -10.40 25.00 2.81
C ILE A 567 -9.44 24.16 1.97
N HIS A 568 -8.23 24.66 1.68
CA HIS A 568 -7.21 23.85 1.03
C HIS A 568 -6.84 22.63 1.90
N GLU A 569 -6.71 22.80 3.21
CA GLU A 569 -6.46 21.68 4.14
C GLU A 569 -7.61 20.67 4.20
N TRP A 570 -8.85 21.12 3.99
CA TRP A 570 -9.99 20.21 3.80
C TRP A 570 -9.86 19.40 2.51
N LEU A 571 -9.51 20.05 1.40
CA LEU A 571 -9.29 19.41 0.09
C LEU A 571 -8.12 18.43 0.07
N SER A 572 -7.07 18.68 0.87
CA SER A 572 -5.94 17.76 1.02
C SER A 572 -6.18 16.65 2.05
N GLY A 573 -7.28 16.72 2.81
CA GLY A 573 -7.67 15.69 3.79
C GLY A 573 -7.00 15.83 5.16
N ARG A 574 -6.41 17.01 5.45
CA ARG A 574 -5.84 17.37 6.76
C ARG A 574 -6.89 17.92 7.71
N ARG A 575 -7.98 18.49 7.19
CA ARG A 575 -9.15 18.93 7.97
C ARG A 575 -10.41 18.31 7.41
N GLU A 576 -11.46 18.30 8.21
CA GLU A 576 -12.79 17.83 7.84
C GLU A 576 -13.84 18.84 8.28
N VAL A 577 -15.03 18.78 7.69
CA VAL A 577 -16.13 19.68 8.03
C VAL A 577 -17.28 18.86 8.56
N TYR A 578 -17.78 19.26 9.73
CA TYR A 578 -18.95 18.64 10.34
C TYR A 578 -19.98 19.70 10.72
N SER A 579 -21.23 19.27 10.74
CA SER A 579 -22.37 20.06 11.19
C SER A 579 -22.89 19.51 12.51
N PHE A 580 -23.00 20.39 13.51
CA PHE A 580 -23.58 20.13 14.82
C PHE A 580 -25.02 20.66 14.80
N GLU A 581 -25.98 19.77 14.70
CA GLU A 581 -27.40 20.09 14.62
C GLU A 581 -28.04 19.98 16.01
N GLY A 582 -28.28 21.12 16.65
CA GLY A 582 -28.98 21.20 17.93
C GLY A 582 -30.44 21.64 17.79
N ASP A 583 -31.12 21.79 18.93
CA ASP A 583 -32.53 22.19 19.01
C ASP A 583 -32.76 23.66 18.63
N ILE A 584 -31.74 24.51 18.74
CA ILE A 584 -31.82 25.96 18.52
C ILE A 584 -31.21 26.34 17.18
N ALA A 585 -29.99 25.87 16.90
CA ALA A 585 -29.27 26.20 15.68
C ALA A 585 -28.39 25.05 15.18
N THR A 586 -28.01 25.15 13.91
CA THR A 586 -27.03 24.27 13.28
C THR A 586 -25.70 25.00 13.14
N LEU A 587 -24.63 24.43 13.67
CA LEU A 587 -23.29 24.97 13.64
C LEU A 587 -22.40 24.11 12.73
N THR A 588 -21.98 24.66 11.58
CA THR A 588 -21.02 24.00 10.68
C THR A 588 -19.62 24.53 10.95
N VAL A 589 -18.72 23.63 11.33
CA VAL A 589 -17.36 23.95 11.80
C VAL A 589 -16.32 23.06 11.13
N LEU A 590 -15.16 23.65 10.85
CA LEU A 590 -13.97 22.96 10.34
C LEU A 590 -13.20 22.37 11.52
N THR A 591 -12.71 21.15 11.42
CA THR A 591 -11.87 20.53 12.46
C THR A 591 -10.53 21.24 12.61
N GLU A 592 -9.81 20.97 13.70
CA GLU A 592 -8.36 21.20 13.77
C GLU A 592 -7.61 20.43 12.66
N ALA A 593 -6.42 20.93 12.27
CA ALA A 593 -5.56 20.25 11.31
C ALA A 593 -4.96 18.99 11.94
N GLN A 594 -5.07 17.88 11.24
CA GLN A 594 -4.46 16.61 11.60
C GLN A 594 -3.20 16.37 10.77
N ASP A 595 -2.22 15.73 11.40
CA ASP A 595 -1.03 15.26 10.70
C ASP A 595 -1.34 14.09 9.76
N GLU A 596 -0.58 14.02 8.68
CA GLU A 596 -0.66 12.91 7.73
C GLU A 596 -0.16 11.63 8.40
N VAL A 597 -0.91 10.55 8.19
CA VAL A 597 -0.47 9.22 8.59
C VAL A 597 0.40 8.65 7.46
N TYR A 598 1.37 7.81 7.79
CA TYR A 598 2.28 7.23 6.80
C TYR A 598 2.23 5.71 6.82
N LEU A 599 2.17 5.09 5.65
CA LEU A 599 2.31 3.64 5.47
C LEU A 599 3.59 3.34 4.69
N VAL A 600 4.29 2.27 5.07
CA VAL A 600 5.41 1.77 4.28
C VAL A 600 4.88 0.74 3.30
N ALA A 601 5.08 0.97 2.01
CA ALA A 601 4.74 0.00 0.98
C ALA A 601 5.49 -1.33 1.23
N ASN A 602 4.78 -2.45 1.09
CA ASN A 602 5.34 -3.77 1.36
C ASN A 602 5.98 -4.37 0.09
N ASP A 603 7.31 -4.44 0.06
CA ASP A 603 8.07 -5.05 -1.05
C ASP A 603 7.69 -6.51 -1.34
N LEU A 604 7.19 -7.24 -0.33
CA LEU A 604 6.79 -8.64 -0.45
C LEU A 604 5.48 -8.81 -1.24
N GLU A 605 4.70 -7.75 -1.41
CA GLU A 605 3.49 -7.77 -2.26
C GLU A 605 3.83 -7.76 -3.75
N ILE A 606 5.08 -7.45 -4.12
CA ILE A 606 5.57 -7.45 -5.50
C ILE A 606 6.13 -8.85 -5.84
N PRO A 607 5.38 -9.70 -6.55
CA PRO A 607 5.87 -10.99 -7.00
C PRO A 607 7.01 -10.82 -8.02
N ARG A 608 8.08 -11.61 -7.90
CA ARG A 608 9.27 -11.52 -8.78
C ARG A 608 9.75 -12.84 -9.38
N LYS A 609 9.13 -13.96 -9.00
CA LYS A 609 9.72 -15.28 -9.25
C LYS A 609 9.19 -15.95 -10.51
N GLY A 610 7.92 -15.74 -10.87
CA GLY A 610 7.35 -16.27 -12.11
C GLY A 610 8.11 -15.77 -13.34
N CYS A 611 8.27 -14.45 -13.46
CA CYS A 611 9.01 -13.81 -14.54
C CYS A 611 10.50 -14.12 -14.53
N PHE A 612 11.10 -14.39 -13.36
CA PHE A 612 12.49 -14.86 -13.28
C PHE A 612 12.68 -16.21 -14.00
N TYR A 613 11.77 -17.17 -13.85
CA TYR A 613 11.83 -18.43 -14.60
C TYR A 613 11.67 -18.19 -16.11
N ILE A 614 10.75 -17.32 -16.50
CA ILE A 614 10.53 -16.94 -17.89
C ILE A 614 11.78 -16.28 -18.49
N TRP A 615 12.47 -15.44 -17.72
CA TRP A 615 13.73 -14.81 -18.09
C TRP A 615 14.81 -15.86 -18.35
N VAL A 616 15.00 -16.83 -17.44
CA VAL A 616 15.96 -17.93 -17.61
C VAL A 616 15.64 -18.78 -18.84
N ILE A 617 14.37 -19.11 -19.08
CA ILE A 617 13.94 -19.84 -20.29
C ILE A 617 14.23 -19.02 -21.55
N THR A 618 13.98 -17.72 -21.51
CA THR A 618 14.21 -16.81 -22.64
C THR A 618 15.70 -16.69 -22.97
N ILE A 619 16.57 -16.61 -21.95
CA ILE A 619 18.03 -16.70 -22.10
C ILE A 619 18.42 -18.04 -22.72
N TYR A 620 17.87 -19.16 -22.22
CA TYR A 620 18.15 -20.49 -22.75
C TYR A 620 17.82 -20.59 -24.24
N VAL A 621 16.65 -20.11 -24.67
CA VAL A 621 16.26 -20.10 -26.09
C VAL A 621 17.26 -19.31 -26.93
N THR A 622 17.63 -18.09 -26.50
CA THR A 622 18.62 -17.27 -27.23
C THR A 622 19.99 -17.97 -27.25
N PHE A 623 20.44 -18.54 -26.14
CA PHE A 623 21.71 -19.25 -26.04
C PHE A 623 21.79 -20.43 -27.02
N VAL A 624 20.73 -21.25 -27.09
CA VAL A 624 20.66 -22.37 -28.02
C VAL A 624 20.64 -21.90 -29.48
N LEU A 625 19.89 -20.84 -29.81
CA LEU A 625 19.89 -20.24 -31.16
C LEU A 625 21.29 -19.75 -31.56
N VAL A 626 21.97 -19.01 -30.68
CA VAL A 626 23.34 -18.53 -30.90
C VAL A 626 24.28 -19.73 -31.11
N LEU A 627 24.23 -20.73 -30.23
CA LEU A 627 25.09 -21.90 -30.29
C LEU A 627 24.93 -22.66 -31.61
N VAL A 628 23.69 -22.97 -32.01
CA VAL A 628 23.41 -23.72 -33.24
C VAL A 628 23.82 -22.93 -34.48
N VAL A 629 23.55 -21.62 -34.52
CA VAL A 629 23.96 -20.78 -35.66
C VAL A 629 25.48 -20.61 -35.73
N SER A 630 26.17 -20.49 -34.59
CA SER A 630 27.64 -20.52 -34.55
C SER A 630 28.20 -21.83 -35.09
N LEU A 631 27.62 -22.97 -34.69
CA LEU A 631 27.99 -24.27 -35.24
C LEU A 631 27.75 -24.34 -36.76
N MET A 632 26.61 -23.86 -37.24
CA MET A 632 26.31 -23.78 -38.67
C MET A 632 27.36 -22.97 -39.44
N ILE A 633 27.79 -21.82 -38.91
CA ILE A 633 28.85 -20.99 -39.50
C ILE A 633 30.18 -21.76 -39.51
N CYS A 634 30.57 -22.42 -38.41
CA CYS A 634 31.78 -23.24 -38.35
C CYS A 634 31.76 -24.37 -39.41
N TYR A 635 30.65 -25.11 -39.51
CA TYR A 635 30.50 -26.16 -40.51
C TYR A 635 30.49 -25.60 -41.95
N ALA A 636 29.92 -24.41 -42.15
CA ALA A 636 29.96 -23.71 -43.45
C ALA A 636 31.40 -23.36 -43.86
N PHE A 637 32.24 -22.91 -42.93
CA PHE A 637 33.67 -22.70 -43.19
C PHE A 637 34.38 -24.01 -43.58
N PHE A 638 34.08 -25.12 -42.90
CA PHE A 638 34.69 -26.42 -43.21
C PHE A 638 34.33 -26.97 -44.59
N ILE A 639 33.16 -26.61 -45.14
CA ILE A 639 32.72 -27.02 -46.49
C ILE A 639 32.85 -25.92 -47.54
N GLY A 640 33.54 -24.81 -47.24
CA GLY A 640 33.79 -23.72 -48.20
C GLY A 640 32.54 -22.94 -48.63
N PHE A 641 31.54 -22.80 -47.75
CA PHE A 641 30.25 -22.13 -48.01
C PHE A 641 29.42 -22.76 -49.15
N HIS A 642 29.67 -24.02 -49.50
CA HIS A 642 28.83 -24.80 -50.40
C HIS A 642 27.58 -25.30 -49.66
N VAL A 643 26.59 -24.40 -49.50
CA VAL A 643 25.34 -24.62 -48.77
C VAL A 643 24.14 -24.31 -49.65
N GLU A 644 23.07 -25.08 -49.52
CA GLU A 644 21.80 -24.76 -50.19
C GLU A 644 21.18 -23.52 -49.56
N TRP A 645 21.15 -22.41 -50.30
CA TRP A 645 20.79 -21.09 -49.78
C TRP A 645 19.34 -21.00 -49.27
N TRP A 646 18.41 -21.75 -49.88
CA TRP A 646 17.01 -21.76 -49.45
C TRP A 646 16.81 -22.34 -48.06
N ASN A 647 17.60 -23.36 -47.69
CA ASN A 647 17.51 -24.02 -46.39
C ASN A 647 17.89 -23.06 -45.25
N LEU A 648 18.76 -22.08 -45.51
CA LEU A 648 19.17 -21.06 -44.53
C LEU A 648 18.02 -20.15 -44.11
N PHE A 649 17.08 -19.83 -45.01
CA PHE A 649 15.91 -18.99 -44.69
C PHE A 649 14.84 -19.73 -43.88
N GLN A 650 14.88 -21.07 -43.84
CA GLN A 650 13.94 -21.90 -43.09
C GLN A 650 14.48 -22.31 -41.70
N CYS A 651 15.61 -21.74 -41.28
CA CYS A 651 16.32 -22.14 -40.07
C CYS A 651 15.48 -22.01 -38.79
N ASN A 652 14.67 -20.95 -38.67
CA ASN A 652 13.92 -20.66 -37.44
C ASN A 652 12.89 -21.76 -37.15
N TRP A 653 12.23 -22.28 -38.19
CA TRP A 653 11.34 -23.43 -38.06
C TRP A 653 12.13 -24.67 -37.63
N VAL A 654 13.17 -25.07 -38.37
CA VAL A 654 13.87 -26.33 -38.10
C VAL A 654 14.61 -26.33 -36.75
N ILE A 655 15.40 -25.28 -36.48
CA ILE A 655 16.18 -25.17 -35.23
C ILE A 655 15.25 -25.09 -34.03
N GLY A 656 14.16 -24.33 -34.16
CA GLY A 656 13.17 -24.15 -33.11
C GLY A 656 12.64 -25.47 -32.55
N TYR A 657 12.21 -26.40 -33.40
CA TYR A 657 11.64 -27.66 -32.90
C TYR A 657 12.68 -28.66 -32.45
N VAL A 658 13.80 -28.75 -33.18
CA VAL A 658 14.80 -29.80 -32.95
C VAL A 658 15.61 -29.53 -31.69
N TRP A 659 16.01 -28.28 -31.46
CA TRP A 659 16.96 -27.93 -30.40
C TRP A 659 16.31 -27.31 -29.16
N ILE A 660 15.16 -26.64 -29.31
CA ILE A 660 14.52 -25.89 -28.22
C ILE A 660 13.24 -26.58 -27.75
N GLY A 661 12.35 -26.92 -28.69
CA GLY A 661 11.08 -27.58 -28.42
C GLY A 661 9.89 -26.63 -28.30
N ARG A 662 8.69 -27.18 -28.53
CA ARG A 662 7.42 -26.41 -28.61
C ARG A 662 7.11 -25.58 -27.36
N PRO A 663 7.25 -26.08 -26.11
CA PRO A 663 6.84 -25.33 -24.92
C PRO A 663 7.64 -24.04 -24.71
N PHE A 664 8.96 -24.07 -24.89
CA PHE A 664 9.80 -22.89 -24.70
C PHE A 664 9.62 -21.85 -25.81
N LEU A 665 9.39 -22.29 -27.05
CA LEU A 665 9.03 -21.37 -28.14
C LEU A 665 7.65 -20.74 -27.96
N PHE A 666 6.68 -21.53 -27.47
CA PHE A 666 5.35 -21.01 -27.14
C PHE A 666 5.46 -19.95 -26.05
N LEU A 667 6.16 -20.24 -24.96
CA LEU A 667 6.39 -19.29 -23.88
C LEU A 667 7.05 -18.00 -24.41
N ARG A 668 8.11 -18.12 -25.22
CA ARG A 668 8.79 -16.97 -25.80
C ARG A 668 7.89 -16.14 -26.72
N GLY A 669 7.13 -16.78 -27.61
CA GLY A 669 6.16 -16.07 -28.47
C GLY A 669 5.09 -15.35 -27.66
N MET A 670 4.60 -15.99 -26.59
CA MET A 670 3.62 -15.41 -25.67
C MET A 670 4.17 -14.20 -24.91
N THR A 671 5.43 -14.25 -24.43
CA THR A 671 6.05 -13.10 -23.75
C THR A 671 6.09 -11.84 -24.62
N ALA A 672 6.38 -11.99 -25.92
CA ALA A 672 6.35 -10.89 -26.86
C ALA A 672 4.92 -10.35 -27.09
N MET A 673 3.92 -11.23 -27.14
CA MET A 673 2.51 -10.82 -27.24
C MET A 673 2.01 -10.09 -26.00
N LEU A 674 2.43 -10.51 -24.81
CA LEU A 674 2.12 -9.82 -23.56
C LEU A 674 2.67 -8.39 -23.60
N LEU A 675 3.94 -8.22 -23.98
CA LEU A 675 4.55 -6.89 -24.13
C LEU A 675 3.87 -5.99 -25.16
N LEU A 676 3.32 -6.55 -26.24
CA LEU A 676 2.53 -5.82 -27.24
C LEU A 676 1.10 -5.51 -26.76
N SER A 677 0.62 -6.26 -25.77
CA SER A 677 -0.70 -6.08 -25.14
C SER A 677 -0.64 -5.19 -23.90
N SER A 678 0.55 -4.97 -23.35
CA SER A 678 0.83 -4.09 -22.21
C SER A 678 1.21 -2.67 -22.64
N SER A 679 0.82 -1.71 -21.81
CA SER A 679 1.21 -0.31 -21.92
C SER A 679 2.70 -0.12 -21.63
N THR A 680 3.31 0.91 -22.23
CA THR A 680 4.66 1.36 -21.88
C THR A 680 4.58 2.67 -21.14
N VAL A 681 4.79 2.56 -19.84
CA VAL A 681 4.80 3.67 -18.91
C VAL A 681 6.21 3.86 -18.37
N SER A 682 6.62 5.11 -18.23
CA SER A 682 7.84 5.46 -17.50
C SER A 682 7.45 6.27 -16.28
N PHE A 683 8.01 5.90 -15.13
CA PHE A 683 7.89 6.71 -13.93
C PHE A 683 8.90 7.86 -14.00
N ALA A 684 8.42 9.08 -14.19
CA ALA A 684 9.25 10.28 -14.24
C ALA A 684 9.19 10.97 -12.88
N ASN A 685 10.32 10.97 -12.17
CA ASN A 685 10.51 11.78 -10.96
C ASN A 685 11.57 12.85 -11.25
N ASN A 686 11.12 14.01 -11.73
CA ASN A 686 12.01 15.10 -12.12
C ASN A 686 11.69 16.34 -11.27
N LEU A 687 12.71 16.92 -10.64
CA LEU A 687 12.63 18.24 -10.00
C LEU A 687 11.57 18.33 -8.89
N GLY A 688 11.33 17.22 -8.18
CA GLY A 688 10.30 17.10 -7.14
C GLY A 688 8.88 16.84 -7.66
N PHE A 689 8.70 16.67 -8.98
CA PHE A 689 7.43 16.28 -9.58
C PHE A 689 7.48 14.83 -10.05
N ALA A 690 6.54 14.04 -9.56
CA ALA A 690 6.36 12.66 -9.95
C ALA A 690 5.11 12.50 -10.80
N ARG A 691 5.26 11.79 -11.92
CA ARG A 691 4.15 11.39 -12.78
C ARG A 691 4.47 10.12 -13.53
N ILE A 692 3.43 9.38 -13.88
CA ILE A 692 3.53 8.35 -14.90
C ILE A 692 3.34 9.02 -16.26
N SER A 693 4.27 8.81 -17.19
CA SER A 693 4.13 9.30 -18.57
C SER A 693 4.09 8.14 -19.54
N PHE A 694 3.20 8.25 -20.52
CA PHE A 694 3.15 7.31 -21.64
C PHE A 694 4.39 7.49 -22.52
N THR A 695 5.15 6.41 -22.72
CA THR A 695 6.33 6.39 -23.61
C THR A 695 6.09 5.43 -24.76
N PRO A 696 5.86 5.92 -25.99
CA PRO A 696 5.63 5.03 -27.12
C PRO A 696 6.87 4.20 -27.43
N LYS A 697 6.69 2.89 -27.64
CA LYS A 697 7.77 1.99 -28.04
C LYS A 697 8.37 2.47 -29.38
N PRO A 698 9.70 2.62 -29.49
CA PRO A 698 10.32 3.01 -30.76
C PRO A 698 10.07 1.93 -31.82
N LEU A 699 9.95 2.35 -33.09
CA LEU A 699 9.54 1.48 -34.19
C LEU A 699 10.36 0.19 -34.29
N ILE A 700 11.69 0.28 -34.10
CA ILE A 700 12.59 -0.88 -34.16
C ILE A 700 12.27 -1.88 -33.05
N HIS A 701 11.99 -1.43 -31.82
CA HIS A 701 11.62 -2.33 -30.72
C HIS A 701 10.29 -3.04 -31.00
N THR A 702 9.33 -2.30 -31.56
CA THR A 702 8.04 -2.86 -32.01
C THR A 702 8.24 -3.94 -33.08
N MET A 703 9.10 -3.71 -34.07
CA MET A 703 9.41 -4.68 -35.13
C MET A 703 10.10 -5.94 -34.58
N VAL A 704 10.99 -5.81 -33.59
CA VAL A 704 11.64 -6.95 -32.92
C VAL A 704 10.61 -7.74 -32.11
N LEU A 705 9.75 -7.07 -31.32
CA LEU A 705 8.68 -7.74 -30.55
C LEU A 705 7.68 -8.46 -31.45
N ALA A 706 7.26 -7.83 -32.55
CA ALA A 706 6.41 -8.49 -33.55
C ALA A 706 7.11 -9.67 -34.23
N GLY A 707 8.43 -9.63 -34.37
CA GLY A 707 9.24 -10.74 -34.87
C GLY A 707 9.27 -11.91 -33.88
N GLU A 708 9.49 -11.63 -32.60
CA GLU A 708 9.52 -12.62 -31.53
C GLU A 708 8.14 -13.26 -31.28
N SER A 709 7.04 -12.52 -31.49
CA SER A 709 5.71 -13.13 -31.41
C SER A 709 5.50 -14.21 -32.47
N THR A 710 6.23 -14.19 -33.60
CA THR A 710 6.10 -15.21 -34.64
C THR A 710 6.57 -16.60 -34.23
N TRP A 711 7.31 -16.75 -33.11
CA TRP A 711 7.58 -18.06 -32.51
C TRP A 711 6.29 -18.83 -32.18
N LEU A 712 5.21 -18.12 -31.81
CA LEU A 712 3.89 -18.73 -31.64
C LEU A 712 3.36 -19.29 -32.96
N THR A 713 3.48 -18.52 -34.05
CA THR A 713 3.08 -18.97 -35.40
C THR A 713 3.88 -20.19 -35.84
N ILE A 714 5.17 -20.22 -35.52
CA ILE A 714 6.03 -21.39 -35.75
C ILE A 714 5.38 -22.58 -35.04
N VAL A 715 5.20 -22.56 -33.72
CA VAL A 715 4.53 -23.67 -32.99
C VAL A 715 3.19 -24.11 -33.62
N LEU A 716 2.34 -23.17 -34.06
CA LEU A 716 1.08 -23.49 -34.74
C LEU A 716 1.29 -24.21 -36.08
N HIS A 717 2.30 -23.83 -36.88
CA HIS A 717 2.63 -24.50 -38.13
C HIS A 717 2.97 -25.98 -37.92
N ASP A 718 3.70 -26.32 -36.86
CA ASP A 718 4.09 -27.70 -36.57
C ASP A 718 2.96 -28.55 -35.97
N ILE A 719 2.00 -27.93 -35.28
CA ILE A 719 0.74 -28.60 -34.90
C ILE A 719 -0.11 -28.90 -36.14
N LEU A 720 -0.13 -27.98 -37.12
CA LEU A 720 -0.91 -28.10 -38.35
C LEU A 720 -0.23 -28.96 -39.43
N LEU A 721 1.08 -29.19 -39.33
CA LEU A 721 1.90 -29.93 -40.29
C LEU A 721 1.25 -31.24 -40.79
N PRO A 722 0.70 -32.14 -39.94
CA PRO A 722 0.08 -33.39 -40.40
C PRO A 722 -1.13 -33.20 -41.32
N PHE A 723 -1.77 -32.02 -41.29
CA PHE A 723 -2.98 -31.71 -42.06
C PHE A 723 -2.70 -30.88 -43.31
N THR A 724 -1.57 -30.16 -43.37
CA THR A 724 -1.29 -29.12 -44.39
C THR A 724 0.00 -29.35 -45.19
N ASP A 725 0.63 -30.52 -45.03
CA ASP A 725 1.99 -30.89 -45.45
C ASP A 725 2.39 -30.48 -46.88
N GLN A 726 1.47 -30.48 -47.84
CA GLN A 726 1.78 -30.27 -49.26
C GLN A 726 2.11 -28.82 -49.66
N GLU A 727 1.75 -27.82 -48.83
CA GLU A 727 1.86 -26.39 -49.18
C GLU A 727 2.64 -25.55 -48.15
N LEU A 728 3.13 -26.18 -47.06
CA LEU A 728 3.73 -25.50 -45.91
C LEU A 728 4.92 -24.61 -46.27
N THR A 729 5.77 -25.03 -47.22
CA THR A 729 6.97 -24.27 -47.61
C THR A 729 6.68 -22.88 -48.16
N VAL A 730 5.46 -22.65 -48.65
CA VAL A 730 5.07 -21.39 -49.28
C VAL A 730 4.20 -20.54 -48.35
N TYR A 731 3.19 -21.14 -47.72
CA TYR A 731 2.29 -20.36 -46.86
C TYR A 731 2.92 -20.01 -45.51
N ALA A 732 3.85 -20.81 -44.97
CA ALA A 732 4.45 -20.53 -43.66
C ALA A 732 5.27 -19.22 -43.65
N PRO A 733 6.22 -18.98 -44.58
CA PRO A 733 6.93 -17.71 -44.64
C PRO A 733 6.00 -16.50 -44.94
N LEU A 734 5.00 -16.70 -45.80
CA LEU A 734 4.03 -15.68 -46.16
C LEU A 734 3.18 -15.26 -44.96
N SER A 735 2.67 -16.23 -44.19
CA SER A 735 1.88 -15.97 -42.98
C SER A 735 2.71 -15.28 -41.90
N THR A 736 3.96 -15.68 -41.68
CA THR A 736 4.85 -14.99 -40.71
C THR A 736 5.13 -13.55 -41.12
N ALA A 737 5.28 -13.27 -42.43
CA ALA A 737 5.47 -11.91 -42.92
C ALA A 737 4.21 -11.05 -42.76
N PHE A 738 3.01 -11.60 -43.04
CA PHE A 738 1.75 -10.90 -42.79
C PHE A 738 1.54 -10.59 -41.32
N ILE A 739 1.79 -11.55 -40.43
CA ILE A 739 1.66 -11.36 -38.98
C ILE A 739 2.62 -10.26 -38.53
N TRP A 740 3.89 -10.35 -38.90
CA TRP A 740 4.88 -9.33 -38.54
C TRP A 740 4.47 -7.92 -38.99
N ALA A 741 3.96 -7.78 -40.22
CA ALA A 741 3.50 -6.50 -40.76
C ALA A 741 2.24 -5.98 -40.05
N ILE A 742 1.21 -6.82 -39.89
CA ILE A 742 -0.06 -6.45 -39.26
C ILE A 742 0.15 -6.08 -37.79
N MET A 743 0.92 -6.88 -37.05
CA MET A 743 1.25 -6.63 -35.64
C MET A 743 2.00 -5.30 -35.46
N THR A 744 2.97 -5.03 -36.33
CA THR A 744 3.71 -3.75 -36.33
C THR A 744 2.76 -2.58 -36.59
N VAL A 745 1.85 -2.69 -37.57
CA VAL A 745 0.88 -1.64 -37.89
C VAL A 745 -0.10 -1.40 -36.74
N ILE A 746 -0.66 -2.46 -36.15
CA ILE A 746 -1.58 -2.33 -35.01
C ILE A 746 -0.90 -1.61 -33.85
N GLN A 747 0.35 -1.97 -33.53
CA GLN A 747 1.08 -1.37 -32.41
C GLN A 747 1.40 0.11 -32.64
N VAL A 748 1.67 0.52 -33.88
CA VAL A 748 1.97 1.92 -34.24
C VAL A 748 0.71 2.77 -34.32
N VAL A 749 -0.39 2.26 -34.87
CA VAL A 749 -1.62 3.01 -35.09
C VAL A 749 -2.44 3.16 -33.80
N SER A 750 -2.47 2.12 -32.97
CA SER A 750 -3.25 2.10 -31.74
C SER A 750 -2.43 1.43 -30.63
N PRO A 751 -1.51 2.14 -29.95
CA PRO A 751 -0.84 1.62 -28.76
C PRO A 751 -1.79 1.58 -27.55
N HIS A 752 -1.53 0.69 -26.58
CA HIS A 752 -2.33 0.60 -25.36
C HIS A 752 -1.80 1.56 -24.29
N GLY A 753 -2.67 2.40 -23.72
CA GLY A 753 -2.37 3.27 -22.57
C GLY A 753 -2.88 2.66 -21.26
N ALA A 754 -2.28 3.05 -20.14
CA ALA A 754 -2.68 2.59 -18.81
C ALA A 754 -3.90 3.37 -18.30
N THR A 755 -4.89 2.68 -17.76
CA THR A 755 -6.11 3.29 -17.25
C THR A 755 -6.32 2.99 -15.77
N LEU A 756 -6.71 3.98 -14.99
CA LEU A 756 -7.10 3.86 -13.58
C LEU A 756 -8.61 3.93 -13.49
N THR A 757 -9.23 2.94 -12.87
CA THR A 757 -10.66 2.96 -12.54
C THR A 757 -10.81 3.09 -11.02
N LEU A 758 -11.53 4.12 -10.59
CA LEU A 758 -11.90 4.34 -9.20
C LEU A 758 -13.30 3.77 -8.99
N ASP A 759 -13.35 2.52 -8.53
CA ASP A 759 -14.57 1.83 -8.11
C ASP A 759 -14.27 1.15 -6.78
N ARG A 760 -14.88 1.63 -5.71
CA ARG A 760 -14.58 1.17 -4.35
C ARG A 760 -15.60 0.12 -3.95
N THR A 761 -15.11 -1.07 -3.64
CA THR A 761 -15.91 -2.14 -3.03
C THR A 761 -15.36 -2.46 -1.66
N CYS A 762 -16.22 -2.52 -0.64
CA CYS A 762 -15.83 -2.71 0.75
C CYS A 762 -16.58 -3.90 1.37
N SER A 763 -15.93 -4.57 2.30
CA SER A 763 -16.53 -5.54 3.21
C SER A 763 -16.35 -5.03 4.64
N TYR A 764 -17.43 -5.02 5.44
CA TYR A 764 -17.44 -4.41 6.77
C TYR A 764 -17.34 -5.48 7.85
N GLU A 765 -16.35 -5.31 8.74
CA GLU A 765 -16.17 -6.16 9.93
C GLU A 765 -16.88 -5.51 11.13
N PHE A 766 -16.70 -4.19 11.30
CA PHE A 766 -17.48 -3.40 12.24
C PHE A 766 -18.22 -2.22 11.58
N VAL A 767 -19.55 -2.23 11.66
CA VAL A 767 -20.40 -1.19 11.04
C VAL A 767 -19.98 0.20 11.54
N GLY A 768 -19.53 1.05 10.63
CA GLY A 768 -19.06 2.41 10.94
C GLY A 768 -17.70 2.53 11.63
N LEU A 769 -17.01 1.42 11.91
CA LEU A 769 -15.71 1.40 12.59
C LEU A 769 -14.59 0.77 11.78
N SER A 770 -14.81 -0.38 11.14
CA SER A 770 -13.78 -1.03 10.34
C SER A 770 -14.34 -1.62 9.04
N ALA A 771 -13.57 -1.45 7.97
CA ALA A 771 -13.86 -2.07 6.68
C ALA A 771 -12.56 -2.46 5.96
N SER A 772 -12.63 -3.55 5.19
CA SER A 772 -11.62 -3.91 4.18
C SER A 772 -12.14 -3.51 2.81
N CYS A 773 -11.41 -2.66 2.09
CA CYS A 773 -11.84 -2.11 0.81
C CYS A 773 -10.82 -2.42 -0.30
N THR A 774 -11.34 -2.49 -1.52
CA THR A 774 -10.55 -2.33 -2.74
C THR A 774 -11.01 -1.04 -3.42
N SER A 775 -10.14 -0.03 -3.51
CA SER A 775 -10.53 1.32 -3.94
C SER A 775 -10.40 1.58 -5.43
N ALA A 776 -9.52 0.86 -6.11
CA ALA A 776 -9.21 1.12 -7.49
C ALA A 776 -8.65 -0.11 -8.20
N THR A 777 -8.88 -0.16 -9.52
CA THR A 777 -8.18 -1.09 -10.40
C THR A 777 -7.36 -0.32 -11.45
N VAL A 778 -6.07 -0.61 -11.51
CA VAL A 778 -5.12 -0.03 -12.46
C VAL A 778 -4.82 -1.05 -13.54
N GLN A 779 -5.30 -0.79 -14.75
CA GLN A 779 -5.15 -1.67 -15.89
C GLN A 779 -3.94 -1.21 -16.71
N PHE A 780 -2.85 -1.98 -16.64
CA PHE A 780 -1.64 -1.74 -17.46
C PHE A 780 -1.63 -2.58 -18.73
N GLY A 781 -2.36 -3.69 -18.76
CA GLY A 781 -2.53 -4.56 -19.91
C GLY A 781 -3.99 -4.78 -20.28
N SER A 782 -4.23 -5.32 -21.48
CA SER A 782 -5.58 -5.59 -21.96
C SER A 782 -5.73 -7.00 -22.52
N VAL A 783 -6.58 -7.81 -21.86
CA VAL A 783 -6.97 -9.14 -22.34
C VAL A 783 -7.66 -9.07 -23.70
N ARG A 784 -8.46 -8.03 -23.95
CA ARG A 784 -9.14 -7.81 -25.24
C ARG A 784 -8.13 -7.63 -26.38
N ARG A 785 -7.09 -6.83 -26.13
CA ARG A 785 -6.00 -6.64 -27.09
C ARG A 785 -5.20 -7.92 -27.29
N PHE A 786 -4.86 -8.61 -26.19
CA PHE A 786 -4.17 -9.89 -26.26
C PHE A 786 -4.92 -10.92 -27.12
N GLY A 787 -6.23 -11.06 -26.91
CA GLY A 787 -7.10 -11.91 -27.74
C GLY A 787 -7.16 -11.48 -29.21
N LEU A 788 -7.23 -10.17 -29.49
CA LEU A 788 -7.19 -9.65 -30.86
C LEU A 788 -5.87 -10.00 -31.57
N LEU A 789 -4.73 -9.83 -30.90
CA LEU A 789 -3.42 -10.19 -31.46
C LEU A 789 -3.34 -11.70 -31.71
N PHE A 790 -3.86 -12.54 -30.81
CA PHE A 790 -3.94 -13.99 -31.03
C PHE A 790 -4.80 -14.35 -32.25
N ILE A 791 -5.96 -13.69 -32.43
CA ILE A 791 -6.82 -13.87 -33.61
C ILE A 791 -6.06 -13.49 -34.90
N VAL A 792 -5.24 -12.43 -34.88
CA VAL A 792 -4.40 -12.04 -36.02
C VAL A 792 -3.44 -13.16 -36.43
N HIS A 793 -2.82 -13.87 -35.46
CA HIS A 793 -1.97 -15.03 -35.77
C HIS A 793 -2.74 -16.12 -36.51
N VAL A 794 -3.89 -16.56 -35.97
CA VAL A 794 -4.69 -17.64 -36.56
C VAL A 794 -5.28 -17.24 -37.92
N ALA A 795 -5.85 -16.04 -38.03
CA ALA A 795 -6.47 -15.53 -39.25
C ALA A 795 -5.45 -15.35 -40.38
N SER A 796 -4.23 -14.90 -40.08
CA SER A 796 -3.17 -14.72 -41.07
C SER A 796 -2.65 -16.06 -41.61
N ILE A 797 -2.56 -17.10 -40.76
CA ILE A 797 -2.23 -18.47 -41.20
C ILE A 797 -3.32 -18.97 -42.16
N ALA A 798 -4.59 -18.84 -41.79
CA ALA A 798 -5.72 -19.27 -42.62
C ALA A 798 -5.77 -18.52 -43.96
N LEU A 799 -5.57 -17.20 -43.95
CA LEU A 799 -5.56 -16.37 -45.14
C LEU A 799 -4.40 -16.74 -46.09
N ALA A 800 -3.18 -16.89 -45.56
CA ALA A 800 -2.02 -17.29 -46.35
C ALA A 800 -2.21 -18.68 -46.97
N TYR A 801 -2.72 -19.64 -46.20
CA TYR A 801 -3.05 -20.98 -46.69
C TYR A 801 -4.08 -20.91 -47.82
N LEU A 802 -5.15 -20.13 -47.66
CA LEU A 802 -6.20 -19.98 -48.67
C LEU A 802 -5.69 -19.32 -49.96
N ILE A 803 -4.86 -18.26 -49.84
CA ILE A 803 -4.21 -17.61 -50.99
C ILE A 803 -3.36 -18.62 -51.77
N VAL A 804 -2.53 -19.39 -51.08
CA VAL A 804 -1.64 -20.38 -51.71
C VAL A 804 -2.45 -21.50 -52.39
N LYS A 805 -3.49 -22.01 -51.72
CA LYS A 805 -4.38 -23.03 -52.26
C LYS A 805 -5.17 -22.53 -53.47
N VAL A 806 -5.69 -21.31 -53.45
CA VAL A 806 -6.37 -20.68 -54.60
C VAL A 806 -5.37 -20.47 -55.74
N TYR A 807 -4.16 -19.99 -55.46
CA TYR A 807 -3.13 -19.82 -56.48
C TYR A 807 -2.80 -21.15 -57.19
N TYR A 808 -2.59 -22.23 -56.44
CA TYR A 808 -2.26 -23.54 -57.03
C TYR A 808 -3.44 -24.21 -57.74
N THR A 809 -4.67 -24.02 -57.25
CA THR A 809 -5.87 -24.53 -57.92
C THR A 809 -6.18 -23.78 -59.23
N VAL A 810 -5.99 -22.46 -59.25
CA VAL A 810 -6.24 -21.62 -60.44
C VAL A 810 -5.14 -21.75 -61.50
N THR A 811 -3.86 -21.84 -61.09
CA THR A 811 -2.74 -21.91 -62.05
C THR A 811 -2.46 -23.31 -62.58
N GLY A 812 -3.04 -24.36 -61.98
CA GLY A 812 -2.79 -25.76 -62.35
C GLY A 812 -1.35 -26.23 -62.11
N ARG A 813 -0.48 -25.38 -61.56
CA ARG A 813 0.93 -25.66 -61.25
C ARG A 813 1.02 -26.47 -59.96
N ARG A 814 0.52 -27.71 -59.94
CA ARG A 814 0.80 -28.60 -58.81
C ARG A 814 2.30 -28.88 -58.77
N ARG A 815 2.92 -28.67 -57.61
CA ARG A 815 4.27 -29.19 -57.38
C ARG A 815 4.18 -30.71 -57.49
N ALA A 816 4.85 -31.30 -58.48
CA ALA A 816 4.97 -32.74 -58.60
C ALA A 816 5.87 -33.23 -57.46
N HIS A 817 5.27 -33.61 -56.33
CA HIS A 817 5.91 -34.50 -55.36
C HIS A 817 5.30 -35.88 -55.55
N GLY A 818 6.15 -36.86 -55.87
CA GLY A 818 5.75 -38.27 -55.82
C GLY A 818 5.31 -38.62 -54.39
N ASN A 819 4.61 -39.73 -54.21
CA ASN A 819 4.30 -40.26 -52.87
C ASN A 819 5.62 -40.59 -52.14
N VAL A 820 6.17 -39.62 -51.40
CA VAL A 820 7.43 -39.78 -50.66
C VAL A 820 7.12 -40.33 -49.27
N VAL A 821 7.78 -41.42 -48.92
CA VAL A 821 7.72 -42.01 -47.58
C VAL A 821 8.68 -41.25 -46.68
N ALA A 822 8.16 -40.67 -45.59
CA ALA A 822 8.95 -39.93 -44.61
C ALA A 822 10.10 -40.79 -44.02
N HIS A 823 11.30 -40.21 -43.93
CA HIS A 823 12.47 -40.87 -43.34
C HIS A 823 12.43 -40.80 -41.81
N VAL A 824 12.58 -41.93 -41.10
CA VAL A 824 12.38 -42.00 -39.63
C VAL A 824 13.37 -41.16 -38.83
N LEU A 825 14.59 -40.94 -39.35
CA LEU A 825 15.65 -40.21 -38.65
C LEU A 825 15.64 -38.70 -38.93
N ILE A 826 14.84 -38.21 -39.88
CA ILE A 826 14.85 -36.78 -40.26
C ILE A 826 13.60 -36.15 -39.65
N PRO A 827 13.71 -35.04 -38.91
CA PRO A 827 12.55 -34.34 -38.35
C PRO A 827 11.52 -34.02 -39.45
N GLY A 828 10.23 -34.24 -39.17
CA GLY A 828 9.15 -34.04 -40.16
C GLY A 828 9.14 -32.62 -40.73
N VAL A 829 9.44 -31.62 -39.91
CA VAL A 829 9.57 -30.21 -40.33
C VAL A 829 10.69 -30.04 -41.36
N ALA A 830 11.85 -30.68 -41.18
CA ALA A 830 12.93 -30.61 -42.16
C ALA A 830 12.56 -31.27 -43.50
N GLN A 831 11.77 -32.35 -43.47
CA GLN A 831 11.28 -33.01 -44.69
C GLN A 831 10.28 -32.15 -45.47
N ALA A 832 9.46 -31.38 -44.76
CA ALA A 832 8.53 -30.45 -45.36
C ALA A 832 9.24 -29.23 -45.95
N PHE A 833 10.21 -28.63 -45.23
CA PHE A 833 10.84 -27.36 -45.62
C PHE A 833 12.04 -27.48 -46.59
N PHE A 834 12.82 -28.56 -46.52
CA PHE A 834 14.02 -28.70 -47.34
C PHE A 834 13.75 -29.24 -48.75
N ILE A 835 14.62 -28.87 -49.69
CA ILE A 835 14.49 -29.23 -51.10
C ILE A 835 14.83 -30.73 -51.29
N GLN A 836 13.90 -31.49 -51.86
CA GLN A 836 14.09 -32.90 -52.21
C GLN A 836 14.76 -33.06 -53.58
N SER A 837 15.68 -34.02 -53.70
CA SER A 837 16.19 -34.47 -55.00
C SER A 837 15.08 -35.23 -55.72
N GLY A 838 14.86 -34.98 -57.01
CA GLY A 838 13.65 -35.35 -57.77
C GLY A 838 13.19 -36.83 -57.75
N ASN A 839 13.95 -37.74 -57.13
CA ASN A 839 13.60 -39.14 -56.90
C ASN A 839 13.04 -39.44 -55.48
N GLY A 840 12.81 -38.41 -54.66
CA GLY A 840 12.36 -38.53 -53.27
C GLY A 840 13.50 -38.68 -52.25
N GLU A 841 14.75 -38.73 -52.70
CA GLU A 841 15.94 -38.76 -51.84
C GLU A 841 16.20 -37.36 -51.26
N LEU A 842 16.51 -37.26 -49.97
CA LEU A 842 16.81 -35.99 -49.31
C LEU A 842 18.32 -35.84 -49.16
N PHE A 843 18.89 -34.83 -49.82
CA PHE A 843 20.29 -34.45 -49.63
C PHE A 843 20.39 -33.38 -48.54
N LEU A 844 21.13 -33.67 -47.48
CA LEU A 844 21.41 -32.73 -46.39
C LEU A 844 22.90 -32.38 -46.42
N ASP A 845 23.22 -31.11 -46.68
CA ASP A 845 24.57 -30.60 -46.46
C ASP A 845 24.92 -30.62 -44.97
N ARG A 846 26.21 -30.51 -44.62
CA ARG A 846 26.64 -30.57 -43.21
C ARG A 846 26.00 -29.48 -42.34
N VAL A 847 25.62 -28.34 -42.91
CA VAL A 847 24.95 -27.24 -42.20
C VAL A 847 23.49 -27.57 -41.90
N ALA A 848 22.76 -28.13 -42.87
CA ALA A 848 21.40 -28.64 -42.73
C ALA A 848 21.35 -29.86 -41.79
N CYS A 849 22.41 -30.66 -41.73
CA CYS A 849 22.55 -31.70 -40.71
C CYS A 849 22.56 -31.10 -39.30
N VAL A 850 23.33 -30.03 -39.05
CA VAL A 850 23.33 -29.33 -37.76
C VAL A 850 21.95 -28.78 -37.43
N MET A 851 21.24 -28.19 -38.40
CA MET A 851 19.85 -27.73 -38.19
C MET A 851 18.94 -28.89 -37.73
N CYS A 852 19.14 -30.09 -38.28
CA CYS A 852 18.37 -31.30 -37.95
C CYS A 852 18.83 -32.05 -36.69
N GLY A 853 19.76 -31.50 -35.89
CA GLY A 853 20.21 -32.18 -34.66
C GLY A 853 21.32 -33.21 -34.89
N MET A 854 21.99 -33.15 -36.05
CA MET A 854 23.00 -34.13 -36.47
C MET A 854 24.39 -33.50 -36.52
N PHE A 855 25.32 -34.05 -35.72
CA PHE A 855 26.73 -33.66 -35.78
C PHE A 855 27.52 -34.63 -36.64
N SER A 856 28.13 -34.14 -37.72
CA SER A 856 28.89 -34.97 -38.65
C SER A 856 30.39 -34.86 -38.43
N TYR A 857 31.08 -35.99 -38.24
CA TYR A 857 32.53 -36.08 -38.28
C TYR A 857 32.96 -37.17 -39.27
N ARG A 858 33.58 -36.76 -40.38
CA ARG A 858 33.90 -37.63 -41.53
C ARG A 858 32.65 -38.35 -42.04
N ASP A 859 32.60 -39.68 -41.94
CA ASP A 859 31.49 -40.55 -42.35
C ASP A 859 30.62 -41.01 -41.17
N THR A 860 30.72 -40.29 -40.05
CA THR A 860 29.97 -40.60 -38.82
C THR A 860 29.04 -39.44 -38.51
N ILE A 861 27.79 -39.74 -38.22
CA ILE A 861 26.77 -38.76 -37.81
C ILE A 861 26.28 -39.15 -36.42
N PHE A 862 26.42 -38.24 -35.46
CA PHE A 862 25.75 -38.35 -34.16
C PHE A 862 24.41 -37.63 -34.23
N HIS A 863 23.32 -38.37 -34.11
CA HIS A 863 21.96 -37.83 -34.07
C HIS A 863 21.57 -37.56 -32.61
N ALA A 864 21.67 -36.29 -32.20
CA ALA A 864 21.48 -35.86 -30.82
C ALA A 864 20.07 -36.15 -30.27
N PRO A 865 18.96 -35.93 -31.01
CA PRO A 865 17.61 -36.17 -30.46
C PRO A 865 17.32 -37.63 -30.11
N SER A 866 17.89 -38.58 -30.85
CA SER A 866 17.69 -40.02 -30.59
C SER A 866 18.88 -40.67 -29.88
N TRP A 867 19.96 -39.93 -29.63
CA TRP A 867 21.20 -40.42 -29.01
C TRP A 867 21.81 -41.64 -29.74
N ILE A 868 21.82 -41.61 -31.09
CA ILE A 868 22.34 -42.70 -31.94
C ILE A 868 23.50 -42.21 -32.80
N VAL A 869 24.49 -43.07 -33.00
CA VAL A 869 25.58 -42.89 -33.98
C VAL A 869 25.26 -43.67 -35.25
N LEU A 870 25.27 -42.98 -36.40
CA LEU A 870 25.05 -43.54 -37.72
C LEU A 870 26.33 -43.43 -38.54
N HIS A 871 26.62 -44.45 -39.36
CA HIS A 871 27.68 -44.39 -40.36
C HIS A 871 27.07 -44.21 -41.75
N LEU A 872 27.29 -43.04 -42.35
CA LEU A 872 26.88 -42.70 -43.71
C LEU A 872 28.07 -42.07 -44.43
N HIS A 873 28.32 -42.49 -45.67
CA HIS A 873 29.45 -42.01 -46.45
C HIS A 873 29.17 -40.58 -46.94
N ALA A 874 30.07 -39.64 -46.63
CA ALA A 874 29.90 -38.24 -47.03
C ALA A 874 30.13 -38.06 -48.54
N HIS A 875 29.18 -37.46 -49.25
CA HIS A 875 29.31 -37.20 -50.68
C HIS A 875 30.17 -35.95 -50.90
N ASN A 876 31.37 -36.13 -51.50
CA ASN A 876 32.38 -35.08 -51.74
C ASN A 876 32.78 -34.27 -50.49
N GLY A 877 32.56 -34.80 -49.29
CA GLY A 877 32.80 -34.08 -48.04
C GLY A 877 31.80 -32.94 -47.73
N ILE A 878 30.78 -32.72 -48.58
CA ILE A 878 29.84 -31.59 -48.48
C ILE A 878 28.57 -31.95 -47.71
N GLY A 879 28.06 -33.19 -47.86
CA GLY A 879 26.79 -33.61 -47.25
C GLY A 879 26.52 -35.10 -47.32
N PHE A 880 25.32 -35.51 -46.90
CA PHE A 880 24.86 -36.89 -46.85
C PHE A 880 23.55 -37.05 -47.64
N LEU A 881 23.43 -38.16 -48.35
CA LEU A 881 22.21 -38.55 -49.06
C LEU A 881 21.44 -39.55 -48.21
N PHE A 882 20.20 -39.23 -47.89
CA PHE A 882 19.30 -40.13 -47.17
C PHE A 882 18.35 -40.81 -48.17
N ASP A 883 18.49 -42.14 -48.27
CA ASP A 883 17.66 -42.96 -49.15
C ASP A 883 16.21 -43.01 -48.66
N VAL A 884 15.25 -43.04 -49.59
CA VAL A 884 13.82 -43.20 -49.26
C VAL A 884 13.59 -44.49 -48.48
N ALA A 885 12.85 -44.41 -47.38
CA ALA A 885 12.46 -45.59 -46.59
C ALA A 885 11.59 -46.54 -47.45
N LYS A 886 12.21 -47.58 -48.01
CA LYS A 886 11.49 -48.64 -48.73
C LYS A 886 10.88 -49.59 -47.72
N PHE A 887 9.57 -49.48 -47.47
CA PHE A 887 8.82 -50.53 -46.78
C PHE A 887 8.77 -51.78 -47.68
N VAL A 888 9.79 -52.63 -47.59
CA VAL A 888 9.75 -53.96 -48.18
C VAL A 888 8.89 -54.83 -47.27
N MET A 889 7.57 -54.79 -47.46
CA MET A 889 6.72 -55.87 -46.95
C MET A 889 7.18 -57.16 -47.64
N LYS A 890 7.78 -58.08 -46.88
CA LYS A 890 8.06 -59.43 -47.39
C LYS A 890 6.76 -59.98 -48.00
N PRO A 891 6.76 -60.45 -49.26
CA PRO A 891 5.57 -61.07 -49.83
C PRO A 891 5.15 -62.22 -48.91
N LEU A 892 3.89 -62.22 -48.49
CA LEU A 892 3.33 -63.25 -47.62
C LEU A 892 3.48 -64.62 -48.32
N SER A 893 4.53 -65.35 -47.96
CA SER A 893 4.53 -66.80 -48.05
C SER A 893 3.62 -67.31 -46.92
N ALA A 894 2.75 -68.28 -47.19
CA ALA A 894 1.67 -68.74 -46.32
C ALA A 894 2.11 -69.26 -44.90
N PRO A 895 1.15 -69.61 -44.03
CA PRO A 895 0.77 -68.93 -42.81
C PRO A 895 1.61 -69.33 -41.57
N GLU A 896 2.53 -68.47 -41.14
CA GLU A 896 3.02 -68.42 -39.74
C GLU A 896 2.53 -67.16 -38.99
N THR A 897 1.53 -66.47 -39.54
CA THR A 897 1.17 -65.10 -39.17
C THR A 897 0.27 -64.96 -37.93
N ILE A 898 -0.28 -66.05 -37.38
CA ILE A 898 -1.20 -65.96 -36.22
C ILE A 898 -0.44 -65.64 -34.91
N LYS A 899 0.79 -66.15 -34.71
CA LYS A 899 1.57 -65.86 -33.49
C LYS A 899 2.22 -64.46 -33.51
N LYS A 900 2.67 -63.98 -34.68
CA LYS A 900 3.29 -62.65 -34.81
C LYS A 900 2.29 -61.49 -34.69
N HIS A 901 1.04 -61.66 -35.14
CA HIS A 901 0.01 -60.64 -34.92
C HIS A 901 -0.35 -60.46 -33.44
N LYS A 902 -0.41 -61.54 -32.65
CA LYS A 902 -0.60 -61.42 -31.19
C LYS A 902 0.58 -60.70 -30.55
N TYR A 903 1.82 -61.03 -30.89
CA TYR A 903 3.00 -60.36 -30.34
C TYR A 903 3.07 -58.87 -30.71
N ILE A 904 2.81 -58.50 -31.97
CA ILE A 904 2.77 -57.09 -32.40
C ILE A 904 1.61 -56.33 -31.74
N ARG A 905 0.44 -56.95 -31.59
CA ARG A 905 -0.68 -56.36 -30.85
C ARG A 905 -0.39 -56.21 -29.36
N ILE A 906 0.31 -57.17 -28.74
CA ILE A 906 0.75 -57.10 -27.35
C ILE A 906 1.81 -56.00 -27.19
N LEU A 907 2.78 -55.90 -28.11
CA LEU A 907 3.79 -54.84 -28.08
C LEU A 907 3.17 -53.46 -28.31
N GLY A 908 2.18 -53.37 -29.21
CA GLY A 908 1.37 -52.16 -29.40
C GLY A 908 0.53 -51.82 -28.17
N LEU A 909 -0.04 -52.82 -27.48
CA LEU A 909 -0.75 -52.65 -26.22
C LEU A 909 0.21 -52.17 -25.11
N VAL A 910 1.40 -52.76 -24.99
CA VAL A 910 2.45 -52.33 -24.04
C VAL A 910 2.90 -50.90 -24.35
N GLY A 911 3.08 -50.56 -25.63
CA GLY A 911 3.38 -49.19 -26.05
C GLY A 911 2.26 -48.21 -25.68
N LEU A 912 1.00 -48.59 -25.90
CA LEU A 912 -0.17 -47.78 -25.55
C LEU A 912 -0.33 -47.64 -24.02
N VAL A 913 -0.05 -48.70 -23.26
CA VAL A 913 -0.01 -48.68 -21.79
C VAL A 913 1.14 -47.80 -21.31
N ASN A 914 2.31 -47.84 -21.94
CA ASN A 914 3.42 -46.95 -21.61
C ASN A 914 3.09 -45.49 -21.89
N MET A 915 2.51 -45.18 -23.06
CA MET A 915 2.02 -43.84 -23.38
C MET A 915 0.98 -43.37 -22.37
N GLY A 916 0.01 -44.24 -22.03
CA GLY A 916 -0.99 -43.98 -21.00
C GLY A 916 -0.34 -43.69 -19.64
N MET A 917 0.56 -44.54 -19.17
CA MET A 917 1.27 -44.36 -17.90
C MET A 917 2.16 -43.10 -17.91
N SER A 918 2.81 -42.76 -19.02
CA SER A 918 3.59 -41.52 -19.12
C SER A 918 2.68 -40.29 -19.04
N VAL A 919 1.55 -40.27 -19.76
CA VAL A 919 0.58 -39.16 -19.70
C VAL A 919 -0.04 -39.05 -18.31
N THR A 920 -0.50 -40.16 -17.74
CA THR A 920 -1.06 -40.20 -16.38
C THR A 920 -0.01 -39.85 -15.33
N GLY A 921 1.25 -40.28 -15.50
CA GLY A 921 2.36 -39.95 -14.62
C GLY A 921 2.71 -38.47 -14.66
N SER A 922 2.77 -37.86 -15.84
CA SER A 922 2.94 -36.41 -15.99
C SER A 922 1.77 -35.62 -15.39
N TRP A 923 0.54 -36.09 -15.59
CA TRP A 923 -0.64 -35.47 -14.98
C TRP A 923 -0.66 -35.60 -13.45
N ALA A 924 -0.30 -36.77 -12.91
CA ALA A 924 -0.19 -37.02 -11.47
C ALA A 924 0.93 -36.18 -10.83
N TYR A 925 2.06 -36.01 -11.54
CA TYR A 925 3.13 -35.11 -11.14
C TYR A 925 2.64 -33.65 -11.03
N LEU A 926 1.86 -33.17 -12.01
CA LEU A 926 1.25 -31.85 -11.92
C LEU A 926 0.31 -31.73 -10.71
N GLY A 927 -0.44 -32.80 -10.38
CA GLY A 927 -1.26 -32.85 -9.17
C GLY A 927 -0.46 -32.67 -7.88
N GLN A 928 0.66 -33.39 -7.73
CA GLN A 928 1.56 -33.28 -6.56
C GLN A 928 2.23 -31.90 -6.46
N VAL A 929 2.70 -31.38 -7.59
CA VAL A 929 3.48 -30.13 -7.61
C VAL A 929 2.60 -28.90 -7.47
N LYS A 930 1.33 -28.96 -7.89
CA LYS A 930 0.36 -27.86 -7.77
C LYS A 930 0.30 -27.29 -6.35
N ASP A 931 0.24 -28.15 -5.33
CA ASP A 931 0.06 -27.71 -3.94
C ASP A 931 1.36 -27.12 -3.36
N ILE A 932 2.52 -27.65 -3.77
CA ILE A 932 3.84 -27.17 -3.34
C ILE A 932 4.19 -25.84 -4.03
N MET A 933 3.93 -25.72 -5.33
CA MET A 933 4.19 -24.51 -6.12
C MET A 933 3.08 -23.44 -5.95
N SER A 934 2.17 -23.61 -5.00
CA SER A 934 1.13 -22.62 -4.70
C SER A 934 1.68 -21.33 -4.07
N ASN A 935 2.90 -21.37 -3.54
CA ASN A 935 3.59 -20.25 -2.91
C ASN A 935 5.10 -20.29 -3.18
N ASP A 936 5.75 -19.14 -3.00
CA ASP A 936 7.20 -18.99 -3.23
C ASP A 936 8.08 -19.74 -2.21
N PHE A 937 7.54 -20.13 -1.05
CA PHE A 937 8.27 -20.91 -0.04
C PHE A 937 8.45 -22.38 -0.45
N TRP A 938 7.70 -22.86 -1.46
CA TRP A 938 7.60 -24.29 -1.80
C TRP A 938 7.09 -25.12 -0.61
N TRP A 939 6.19 -24.54 0.18
CA TRP A 939 5.60 -25.17 1.36
C TRP A 939 4.16 -25.56 1.07
N ALA A 940 3.88 -26.86 0.97
CA ALA A 940 2.54 -27.36 0.69
C ALA A 940 1.49 -26.81 1.67
N GLY A 941 0.44 -26.18 1.14
CA GLY A 941 -0.68 -25.68 1.94
C GLY A 941 -0.37 -24.48 2.84
N PHE A 942 0.76 -23.79 2.63
CA PHE A 942 1.07 -22.58 3.39
C PHE A 942 -0.01 -21.52 3.15
N ASN A 943 -0.68 -21.13 4.23
CA ASN A 943 -1.70 -20.09 4.24
C ASN A 943 -1.30 -18.99 5.22
N THR A 944 -1.68 -17.75 4.89
CA THR A 944 -1.39 -16.60 5.74
C THR A 944 -2.20 -16.64 7.05
N THR A 945 -3.43 -17.15 7.01
CA THR A 945 -4.35 -17.23 8.16
C THR A 945 -4.07 -18.42 9.10
N GLY A 946 -3.25 -19.38 8.70
CA GLY A 946 -2.94 -20.53 9.55
C GLY A 946 -1.46 -20.55 9.89
N HIS A 947 -0.64 -20.84 8.89
CA HIS A 947 0.79 -21.02 9.04
C HIS A 947 1.50 -19.73 9.45
N GLN A 948 1.28 -18.64 8.72
CA GLN A 948 1.98 -17.38 9.04
C GLN A 948 1.57 -16.83 10.41
N THR A 949 0.28 -16.78 10.72
CA THR A 949 -0.21 -16.29 12.01
C THR A 949 0.25 -17.16 13.18
N TYR A 950 0.28 -18.49 13.01
CA TYR A 950 0.88 -19.40 13.98
C TYR A 950 2.35 -19.11 14.22
N LEU A 951 3.15 -19.00 13.16
CA LEU A 951 4.57 -18.69 13.27
C LEU A 951 4.78 -17.34 13.99
N CYS A 952 4.03 -16.30 13.61
CA CYS A 952 4.10 -15.00 14.26
C CYS A 952 3.77 -15.06 15.76
N ASN A 953 2.66 -15.71 16.14
CA ASN A 953 2.28 -15.84 17.55
C ASN A 953 3.27 -16.68 18.35
N TRP A 954 3.78 -17.75 17.74
CA TRP A 954 4.81 -18.58 18.33
C TRP A 954 6.06 -17.74 18.64
N PHE A 955 6.59 -17.00 17.65
CA PHE A 955 7.72 -16.10 17.89
C PHE A 955 7.38 -15.01 18.91
N ASN A 956 6.17 -14.45 18.89
CA ASN A 956 5.73 -13.45 19.88
C ASN A 956 5.76 -13.97 21.31
N ARG A 957 5.35 -15.22 21.52
CA ARG A 957 5.43 -15.88 22.82
C ARG A 957 6.87 -16.11 23.22
N GLN A 958 7.65 -16.76 22.35
CA GLN A 958 9.02 -17.15 22.65
C GLN A 958 9.95 -15.95 22.89
N LEU A 959 9.77 -14.85 22.15
CA LEU A 959 10.58 -13.63 22.34
C LEU A 959 10.28 -12.90 23.66
N ASN A 960 9.14 -13.17 24.31
CA ASN A 960 8.86 -12.66 25.65
C ASN A 960 9.45 -13.54 26.76
N GLU A 961 9.90 -14.76 26.43
CA GLU A 961 10.42 -15.73 27.37
C GLU A 961 11.93 -15.53 27.64
N PRO A 962 12.40 -15.80 28.86
CA PRO A 962 13.76 -15.50 29.30
C PRO A 962 14.84 -16.43 28.69
N THR A 963 14.45 -17.40 27.88
CA THR A 963 15.27 -18.55 27.43
C THR A 963 16.05 -18.31 26.13
N LEU A 964 15.75 -17.27 25.34
CA LEU A 964 16.47 -16.96 24.09
C LEU A 964 17.82 -16.23 24.32
N GLY A 965 18.65 -16.81 25.18
CA GLY A 965 20.08 -16.55 25.20
C GLY A 965 20.80 -17.54 24.28
N ARG A 966 21.25 -17.08 23.10
CA ARG A 966 22.00 -17.80 22.04
C ARG A 966 21.18 -18.76 21.16
N SER A 967 21.70 -18.95 19.95
CA SER A 967 21.24 -19.85 18.88
C SER A 967 20.92 -21.27 19.38
N VAL A 968 19.66 -21.51 19.73
CA VAL A 968 19.13 -22.86 20.01
C VAL A 968 18.36 -23.33 18.79
N GLU A 969 18.67 -24.52 18.31
CA GLU A 969 17.89 -25.19 17.27
C GLU A 969 16.66 -25.81 17.93
N LEU A 970 15.47 -25.32 17.56
CA LEU A 970 14.19 -25.76 18.11
C LEU A 970 13.40 -26.52 17.05
N GLN A 971 12.80 -27.64 17.43
CA GLN A 971 11.93 -28.41 16.56
C GLN A 971 10.47 -28.00 16.78
N MET A 972 9.92 -27.22 15.85
CA MET A 972 8.57 -26.63 15.98
C MET A 972 7.42 -27.65 16.00
N ASN A 973 7.70 -28.94 15.74
CA ASN A 973 6.71 -30.02 15.78
C ASN A 973 6.52 -30.63 17.18
N GLN A 974 7.24 -30.15 18.20
CA GLN A 974 7.06 -30.61 19.58
C GLN A 974 5.76 -30.05 20.20
N LEU A 975 5.08 -30.88 21.00
CA LEU A 975 3.76 -30.54 21.56
C LEU A 975 3.79 -29.35 22.52
N GLU A 976 4.90 -29.19 23.23
CA GLU A 976 5.17 -28.05 24.14
C GLU A 976 5.11 -26.68 23.46
N TYR A 977 5.27 -26.66 22.12
CA TYR A 977 5.19 -25.45 21.32
C TYR A 977 3.81 -25.15 20.74
N ALA A 978 2.80 -25.98 20.99
CA ALA A 978 1.44 -25.69 20.58
C ALA A 978 0.91 -24.37 21.20
N GLU A 979 -0.03 -23.72 20.53
CA GLU A 979 -0.68 -22.52 21.03
C GLU A 979 -1.85 -22.89 21.95
N VAL A 980 -1.95 -22.24 23.12
CA VAL A 980 -3.02 -22.44 24.10
C VAL A 980 -3.41 -21.08 24.67
N GLY A 981 -4.71 -20.88 24.90
CA GLY A 981 -5.24 -19.66 25.53
C GLY A 981 -5.54 -18.51 24.56
N THR A 982 -5.60 -18.78 23.26
CA THR A 982 -6.08 -17.85 22.22
C THR A 982 -7.40 -18.36 21.64
N ASP A 983 -8.22 -17.45 21.13
CA ASP A 983 -9.43 -17.79 20.36
C ASP A 983 -9.10 -18.14 18.89
N ASN A 984 -7.81 -18.26 18.56
CA ASN A 984 -7.37 -18.56 17.20
C ASN A 984 -7.62 -20.02 16.85
N HIS A 985 -8.53 -20.22 15.91
CA HIS A 985 -8.68 -21.49 15.22
C HIS A 985 -7.89 -21.43 13.91
N TYR A 986 -6.69 -22.03 13.87
CA TYR A 986 -5.79 -21.96 12.70
C TYR A 986 -6.30 -22.66 11.43
N ASN A 987 -7.46 -23.34 11.51
CA ASN A 987 -8.21 -23.84 10.36
C ASN A 987 -9.27 -22.84 9.85
N ALA A 988 -9.49 -21.72 10.54
CA ALA A 988 -10.41 -20.65 10.16
C ALA A 988 -9.77 -19.67 9.17
N THR A 989 -10.61 -18.83 8.58
CA THR A 989 -10.22 -17.81 7.61
C THR A 989 -9.76 -16.51 8.26
N ASP A 990 -9.92 -16.36 9.57
CA ASP A 990 -9.54 -15.18 10.31
C ASP A 990 -8.83 -15.57 11.60
N THR A 991 -7.60 -15.11 11.75
CA THR A 991 -6.75 -15.39 12.91
C THR A 991 -5.89 -14.17 13.19
N VAL A 992 -5.72 -13.86 14.47
CA VAL A 992 -5.07 -12.62 14.88
C VAL A 992 -3.64 -12.89 15.31
N VAL A 993 -2.72 -11.99 14.93
CA VAL A 993 -1.38 -11.95 15.50
C VAL A 993 -1.40 -11.12 16.78
N TYR A 994 -1.17 -11.76 17.92
CA TYR A 994 -1.20 -11.08 19.22
C TYR A 994 0.16 -10.46 19.54
N VAL A 995 0.18 -9.14 19.73
CA VAL A 995 1.39 -8.39 20.11
C VAL A 995 1.12 -7.65 21.42
N ALA A 996 2.01 -7.82 22.40
CA ALA A 996 1.92 -7.09 23.65
C ALA A 996 2.18 -5.57 23.41
N PRO A 997 1.27 -4.66 23.79
CA PRO A 997 1.43 -3.22 23.55
C PRO A 997 2.71 -2.63 24.18
N LEU A 998 3.19 -3.23 25.26
CA LEU A 998 4.39 -2.81 25.98
C LEU A 998 5.68 -3.47 25.47
N TYR A 999 5.64 -4.27 24.40
CA TYR A 999 6.80 -5.03 23.90
C TYR A 999 7.97 -4.12 23.47
N ALA A 1000 7.71 -3.13 22.61
CA ALA A 1000 8.75 -2.20 22.13
C ALA A 1000 9.44 -1.47 23.28
N SER A 1001 8.68 -1.18 24.34
CA SER A 1001 9.22 -0.57 25.55
C SER A 1001 9.96 -1.57 26.45
N ALA A 1002 9.62 -2.87 26.40
CA ALA A 1002 10.29 -3.92 27.17
C ALA A 1002 11.70 -4.21 26.64
N ILE A 1003 11.80 -4.34 25.31
CA ILE A 1003 13.05 -4.69 24.64
C ILE A 1003 14.07 -3.53 24.62
N GLN A 1004 13.64 -2.30 24.93
CA GLN A 1004 14.52 -1.12 24.96
C GLN A 1004 15.76 -1.35 25.82
N LEU A 1005 15.61 -1.98 26.99
CA LEU A 1005 16.74 -2.28 27.90
C LEU A 1005 17.61 -3.43 27.40
N GLU A 1006 17.06 -4.35 26.61
CA GLU A 1006 17.76 -5.49 26.03
C GLU A 1006 18.63 -5.06 24.82
N VAL A 1007 18.11 -4.13 24.02
CA VAL A 1007 18.77 -3.63 22.80
C VAL A 1007 19.80 -2.53 23.10
N ASN A 1008 19.63 -1.78 24.20
CA ASN A 1008 20.54 -0.71 24.65
C ASN A 1008 21.88 -1.22 25.21
N THR A 1009 22.51 -2.17 24.54
CA THR A 1009 23.92 -2.50 24.79
C THR A 1009 24.78 -1.28 24.47
N LEU A 1010 25.88 -1.06 25.22
CA LEU A 1010 26.72 0.14 25.04
C LEU A 1010 27.21 0.31 23.58
N SER A 1011 27.51 -0.79 22.88
CA SER A 1011 27.91 -0.76 21.47
C SER A 1011 26.80 -0.26 20.56
N ASN A 1012 25.56 -0.75 20.76
CA ASN A 1012 24.40 -0.30 19.99
C ASN A 1012 24.08 1.16 20.29
N VAL A 1013 24.19 1.58 21.55
CA VAL A 1013 23.96 2.98 21.96
C VAL A 1013 24.96 3.92 21.31
N ILE A 1014 26.27 3.60 21.33
CA ILE A 1014 27.29 4.43 20.67
C ILE A 1014 27.01 4.53 19.16
N THR A 1015 26.65 3.41 18.53
CA THR A 1015 26.29 3.38 17.10
C THR A 1015 25.04 4.23 16.83
N GLY A 1016 24.01 4.09 17.68
CA GLY A 1016 22.76 4.83 17.57
C GLY A 1016 22.94 6.33 17.77
N LEU A 1017 23.72 6.77 18.76
CA LEU A 1017 24.01 8.19 19.01
C LEU A 1017 24.75 8.84 17.83
N ARG A 1018 25.64 8.10 17.15
CA ARG A 1018 26.37 8.57 15.96
C ARG A 1018 25.50 8.63 14.70
N ALA A 1019 24.48 7.78 14.63
CA ALA A 1019 23.53 7.76 13.51
C ALA A 1019 22.33 8.70 13.72
N MET A 1020 22.04 9.07 14.96
CA MET A 1020 20.93 9.96 15.31
C MET A 1020 21.20 11.39 14.83
N GLN A 1021 20.17 12.04 14.27
CA GLN A 1021 20.25 13.45 13.95
C GLN A 1021 20.47 14.27 15.23
N GLY A 1022 21.44 15.18 15.22
CA GLY A 1022 21.82 15.95 16.39
C GLY A 1022 20.70 16.83 16.96
N CYS A 1023 19.68 17.16 16.17
CA CYS A 1023 18.50 17.88 16.64
C CYS A 1023 17.61 17.04 17.58
N ASP A 1024 17.58 15.71 17.40
CA ASP A 1024 16.78 14.77 18.20
C ASP A 1024 17.47 14.38 19.52
N VAL A 1025 18.77 14.59 19.60
CA VAL A 1025 19.61 14.13 20.70
C VAL A 1025 19.18 14.70 22.08
N PRO A 1026 18.89 16.01 22.24
CA PRO A 1026 18.39 16.53 23.52
C PRO A 1026 17.01 16.01 23.93
N TRP A 1027 16.28 15.37 23.02
CA TRP A 1027 14.98 14.75 23.31
C TRP A 1027 15.09 13.33 23.88
N ILE A 1028 16.30 12.78 24.04
CA ILE A 1028 16.50 11.56 24.83
C ILE A 1028 15.98 11.81 26.25
N ALA A 1029 15.10 10.92 26.72
CA ALA A 1029 14.38 11.12 27.98
C ALA A 1029 15.32 10.82 29.15
N THR A 1030 16.08 11.81 29.57
CA THR A 1030 17.00 11.70 30.67
C THR A 1030 17.14 13.04 31.36
N ALA A 1031 17.30 12.99 32.67
CA ALA A 1031 17.64 14.16 33.46
C ALA A 1031 19.14 14.04 33.82
N TYR A 1032 19.95 14.91 33.24
CA TYR A 1032 21.40 14.86 33.38
C TYR A 1032 21.83 15.17 34.82
N CYS A 1033 22.84 14.45 35.30
CA CYS A 1033 23.44 14.65 36.62
C CYS A 1033 24.84 15.24 36.51
N TYR A 1034 25.55 14.95 35.42
CA TYR A 1034 26.92 15.37 35.21
C TYR A 1034 27.15 15.78 33.75
N VAL A 1035 28.07 16.71 33.54
CA VAL A 1035 28.50 17.08 32.18
C VAL A 1035 29.51 16.07 31.62
N ASP A 1036 30.48 15.64 32.44
CA ASP A 1036 31.60 14.78 32.05
C ASP A 1036 31.57 13.42 32.76
N PHE A 1037 32.14 12.38 32.13
CA PHE A 1037 32.29 11.06 32.79
C PHE A 1037 33.15 11.11 34.06
N GLY A 1038 34.06 12.10 34.17
CA GLY A 1038 34.88 12.36 35.35
C GLY A 1038 34.09 12.88 36.56
N ARG A 1039 32.81 13.24 36.40
CA ARG A 1039 31.93 13.81 37.44
C ARG A 1039 32.47 15.13 38.04
N LYS A 1040 33.23 15.91 37.28
CA LYS A 1040 33.77 17.20 37.73
C LYS A 1040 32.70 18.29 37.78
N TRP A 1041 31.77 18.28 36.82
CA TRP A 1041 30.71 19.30 36.73
C TRP A 1041 29.33 18.68 36.92
N GLU A 1042 28.56 19.25 37.85
CA GLU A 1042 27.24 18.75 38.24
C GLU A 1042 26.14 19.53 37.51
N MET A 1043 25.06 18.84 37.14
CA MET A 1043 24.00 19.40 36.29
C MET A 1043 22.58 19.17 36.84
N ALA A 1044 22.39 18.42 37.94
CA ALA A 1044 21.04 18.18 38.45
C ALA A 1044 20.37 19.50 38.91
N ASN A 1045 19.08 19.64 38.60
CA ASN A 1045 18.25 20.78 38.96
C ASN A 1045 18.12 21.02 40.49
N SER A 1046 18.22 19.97 41.32
CA SER A 1046 18.17 20.06 42.79
C SER A 1046 19.31 19.29 43.47
N GLU A 1047 19.66 19.72 44.68
CA GLU A 1047 20.71 19.08 45.49
C GLU A 1047 20.33 17.65 45.91
N THR A 1048 19.07 17.44 46.28
CA THR A 1048 18.53 16.12 46.66
C THR A 1048 18.60 15.14 45.49
N ARG A 1049 18.34 15.61 44.26
CA ARG A 1049 18.52 14.79 43.05
C ARG A 1049 19.99 14.49 42.78
N GLN A 1050 20.88 15.48 42.90
CA GLN A 1050 22.32 15.25 42.72
C GLN A 1050 22.85 14.16 43.67
N ALA A 1051 22.42 14.18 44.94
CA ALA A 1051 22.77 13.14 45.92
C ALA A 1051 22.24 11.74 45.53
N ARG A 1052 21.06 11.67 44.92
CA ARG A 1052 20.50 10.42 44.38
C ARG A 1052 21.28 9.90 43.18
N CYS A 1053 21.69 10.77 42.26
CA CYS A 1053 22.57 10.38 41.14
C CYS A 1053 23.88 9.77 41.64
N LEU A 1054 24.46 10.37 42.69
CA LEU A 1054 25.70 9.90 43.29
C LEU A 1054 25.56 8.51 43.93
N THR A 1055 24.37 8.11 44.39
CA THR A 1055 24.16 6.81 45.04
C THR A 1055 23.72 5.71 44.08
N SER A 1056 22.95 6.06 43.04
CA SER A 1056 22.23 5.07 42.22
C SER A 1056 22.49 5.11 40.71
N GLU A 1057 23.14 6.14 40.15
CA GLU A 1057 23.27 6.32 38.69
C GLU A 1057 24.72 6.36 38.19
N ARG A 1058 25.72 6.06 39.02
CA ARG A 1058 27.15 6.23 38.65
C ARG A 1058 27.59 5.41 37.44
N GLN A 1059 26.94 4.27 37.20
CA GLN A 1059 27.29 3.32 36.15
C GLN A 1059 26.49 3.55 34.86
N ASN A 1060 25.50 4.45 34.90
CA ASN A 1060 24.55 4.69 33.83
C ASN A 1060 25.00 5.88 32.98
N ALA A 1061 25.47 5.65 31.75
CA ALA A 1061 25.93 6.72 30.86
C ALA A 1061 24.81 7.70 30.46
N ALA A 1062 23.53 7.34 30.59
CA ALA A 1062 22.42 8.22 30.19
C ALA A 1062 22.31 9.49 31.04
N VAL A 1063 22.89 9.51 32.25
CA VAL A 1063 22.89 10.72 33.11
C VAL A 1063 24.10 11.63 32.87
N TYR A 1064 24.98 11.28 31.94
CA TYR A 1064 26.21 12.00 31.59
C TYR A 1064 26.08 12.66 30.23
N LEU A 1065 26.22 13.98 30.16
CA LEU A 1065 26.11 14.71 28.89
C LEU A 1065 27.24 14.34 27.92
N ASP A 1066 28.40 13.93 28.46
CA ASP A 1066 29.58 13.44 27.74
C ASP A 1066 29.26 12.29 26.79
N ALA A 1067 28.44 11.33 27.23
CA ALA A 1067 28.07 10.16 26.43
C ALA A 1067 27.48 10.57 25.08
N VAL A 1068 26.65 11.61 25.14
CA VAL A 1068 25.93 12.18 24.01
C VAL A 1068 26.83 13.10 23.19
N LEU A 1069 27.46 14.11 23.80
CA LEU A 1069 28.26 15.10 23.07
C LEU A 1069 29.49 14.50 22.38
N ARG A 1070 30.04 13.41 22.90
CA ARG A 1070 31.15 12.69 22.25
C ARG A 1070 30.74 11.98 20.97
N ASN A 1071 29.48 11.57 20.86
CA ASN A 1071 29.00 10.64 19.84
C ASN A 1071 27.94 11.22 18.90
N ALA A 1072 27.30 12.33 19.23
CA ALA A 1072 26.33 12.98 18.35
C ALA A 1072 26.97 13.50 17.05
N ASP A 1073 26.19 13.59 15.97
CA ASP A 1073 26.59 14.34 14.79
C ASP A 1073 26.62 15.84 15.08
N TRP A 1074 27.82 16.40 15.18
CA TRP A 1074 28.02 17.81 15.54
C TRP A 1074 27.49 18.78 14.49
N ALA A 1075 27.49 18.41 13.20
CA ALA A 1075 27.02 19.30 12.16
C ALA A 1075 25.51 19.60 12.34
N SER A 1076 24.70 18.55 12.52
CA SER A 1076 23.27 18.71 12.79
C SER A 1076 23.00 19.22 14.21
N LEU A 1077 23.73 18.77 15.24
CA LEU A 1077 23.55 19.22 16.63
C LEU A 1077 23.72 20.73 16.77
N THR A 1078 24.79 21.29 16.19
CA THR A 1078 25.07 22.72 16.26
C THR A 1078 24.08 23.55 15.42
N SER A 1079 23.53 23.00 14.35
CA SER A 1079 22.50 23.70 13.56
C SER A 1079 21.23 24.02 14.36
N CYS A 1080 20.85 23.17 15.32
CA CYS A 1080 19.64 23.32 16.13
C CYS A 1080 19.92 23.90 17.53
N TRP A 1081 21.01 23.48 18.18
CA TRP A 1081 21.20 23.67 19.62
C TRP A 1081 22.46 24.45 20.01
N GLN A 1082 23.21 25.02 19.06
CA GLN A 1082 24.48 25.71 19.35
C GLN A 1082 24.34 26.81 20.41
N ASP A 1083 23.41 27.74 20.22
CA ASP A 1083 23.24 28.87 21.14
C ASP A 1083 22.76 28.40 22.52
N SER A 1084 21.89 27.39 22.54
CA SER A 1084 21.33 26.81 23.77
C SER A 1084 22.39 26.05 24.57
N LEU A 1085 23.21 25.21 23.91
CA LEU A 1085 24.31 24.49 24.56
C LEU A 1085 25.45 25.42 24.98
N SER A 1086 25.71 26.45 24.17
CA SER A 1086 26.67 27.50 24.51
C SER A 1086 26.25 28.23 25.77
N THR A 1087 24.99 28.69 25.84
CA THR A 1087 24.43 29.41 26.99
C THR A 1087 24.31 28.51 28.21
N GLY A 1088 23.75 27.31 28.06
CA GLY A 1088 23.49 26.41 29.17
C GLY A 1088 24.74 25.77 29.77
N VAL A 1089 25.75 25.44 28.95
CA VAL A 1089 26.89 24.60 29.39
C VAL A 1089 28.24 25.20 29.00
N PHE A 1090 28.49 25.47 27.71
CA PHE A 1090 29.85 25.74 27.24
C PHE A 1090 30.42 27.09 27.65
N SER A 1091 29.60 28.13 27.79
CA SER A 1091 30.05 29.47 28.17
C SER A 1091 30.71 29.47 29.55
N TYR A 1092 30.13 28.76 30.53
CA TYR A 1092 30.71 28.61 31.86
C TYR A 1092 31.98 27.74 31.83
N LEU A 1093 31.96 26.61 31.13
CA LEU A 1093 33.12 25.73 31.01
C LEU A 1093 34.31 26.41 30.31
N ASN A 1094 34.05 27.32 29.37
CA ASN A 1094 35.07 28.16 28.74
C ASN A 1094 35.72 29.17 29.69
N THR A 1095 35.17 29.40 30.89
CA THR A 1095 35.84 30.22 31.91
C THR A 1095 36.87 29.42 32.73
N ILE A 1096 36.82 28.08 32.67
CA ILE A 1096 37.65 27.17 33.48
C ILE A 1096 38.65 26.43 32.56
N GLN A 1097 39.92 26.30 32.99
CA GLN A 1097 40.95 25.65 32.18
C GLN A 1097 40.63 24.18 31.86
N ASP A 1098 40.21 23.41 32.87
CA ASP A 1098 39.79 22.01 32.70
C ASP A 1098 38.62 21.87 31.73
N GLY A 1099 37.69 22.83 31.73
CA GLY A 1099 36.53 22.86 30.83
C GLY A 1099 36.95 23.08 29.38
N LYS A 1100 37.89 24.01 29.12
CA LYS A 1100 38.49 24.21 27.79
C LYS A 1100 39.17 22.96 27.27
N THR A 1101 39.91 22.26 28.14
CA THR A 1101 40.58 21.01 27.75
C THR A 1101 39.58 19.91 27.42
N TRP A 1102 38.49 19.76 28.19
CA TRP A 1102 37.44 18.79 27.88
C TRP A 1102 36.71 19.12 26.57
N LEU A 1103 36.38 20.38 26.30
CA LEU A 1103 35.74 20.80 25.04
C LEU A 1103 36.57 20.44 23.79
N GLN A 1104 37.90 20.46 23.89
CA GLN A 1104 38.80 20.04 22.80
C GLN A 1104 38.75 18.53 22.51
N THR A 1105 38.15 17.73 23.39
CA THR A 1105 38.00 16.28 23.19
C THR A 1105 36.72 15.88 22.45
N LEU A 1106 35.89 16.86 22.07
CA LEU A 1106 34.61 16.68 21.40
C LEU A 1106 34.66 17.22 19.96
N PRO A 1107 34.06 16.54 18.96
CA PRO A 1107 33.56 15.15 19.00
C PRO A 1107 34.67 14.10 19.13
N SER A 1108 34.29 12.88 19.54
CA SER A 1108 35.20 11.74 19.51
C SER A 1108 35.35 11.18 18.09
N GLY A 1109 36.59 11.14 17.59
CA GLY A 1109 36.94 10.46 16.33
C GLY A 1109 37.25 8.96 16.50
N LEU A 1110 37.01 8.38 17.68
CA LEU A 1110 37.38 7.00 17.98
C LEU A 1110 36.45 6.00 17.28
N ALA A 1111 36.97 4.84 16.88
CA ALA A 1111 36.15 3.70 16.44
C ALA A 1111 35.24 3.20 17.58
N ILE A 1112 34.09 2.62 17.26
CA ILE A 1112 33.06 2.20 18.23
C ILE A 1112 33.65 1.35 19.37
N HIS A 1113 34.52 0.38 19.04
CA HIS A 1113 35.16 -0.47 20.04
C HIS A 1113 36.05 0.31 21.02
N ASN A 1114 36.80 1.30 20.54
CA ASN A 1114 37.68 2.12 21.38
C ASN A 1114 36.89 3.10 22.25
N GLU A 1115 35.80 3.65 21.74
CA GLU A 1115 34.88 4.49 22.52
C GLU A 1115 34.20 3.66 23.62
N LEU A 1116 33.81 2.42 23.34
CA LEU A 1116 33.27 1.50 24.35
C LEU A 1116 34.29 1.21 25.46
N GLN A 1117 35.56 0.96 25.12
CA GLN A 1117 36.62 0.80 26.11
C GLN A 1117 36.81 2.06 26.97
N PHE A 1118 36.68 3.25 26.37
CA PHE A 1118 36.75 4.52 27.10
C PHE A 1118 35.61 4.67 28.11
N TRP A 1119 34.37 4.31 27.74
CA TRP A 1119 33.22 4.34 28.66
C TRP A 1119 33.44 3.39 29.84
N GLN A 1120 33.88 2.16 29.56
CA GLN A 1120 34.17 1.15 30.58
C GLN A 1120 35.31 1.56 31.51
N ALA A 1121 36.36 2.20 30.98
CA ALA A 1121 37.47 2.72 31.77
C ALA A 1121 37.03 3.81 32.76
N ASN A 1122 35.95 4.53 32.47
CA ASN A 1122 35.34 5.52 33.35
C ASN A 1122 34.26 4.93 34.30
N GLY A 1123 34.13 3.60 34.34
CA GLY A 1123 33.20 2.92 35.24
C GLY A 1123 31.74 2.90 34.77
N ILE A 1124 31.50 3.10 33.47
CA ILE A 1124 30.18 3.00 32.84
C ILE A 1124 29.93 1.57 32.38
N SER A 1125 28.78 1.00 32.74
CA SER A 1125 28.38 -0.36 32.32
C SER A 1125 27.02 -0.43 31.63
N GLU A 1126 26.17 0.59 31.80
CA GLU A 1126 24.80 0.58 31.26
C GLU A 1126 24.39 1.94 30.69
N TYR A 1127 23.31 1.95 29.91
CA TYR A 1127 22.69 3.16 29.38
C TYR A 1127 21.17 3.03 29.51
N VAL A 1128 20.62 3.57 30.60
CA VAL A 1128 19.21 3.44 30.98
C VAL A 1128 18.57 4.83 31.03
N THR A 1129 17.65 5.08 30.10
CA THR A 1129 16.88 6.33 30.03
C THR A 1129 15.69 6.31 31.00
N GLN A 1130 15.13 7.49 31.27
CA GLN A 1130 13.88 7.61 32.02
C GLN A 1130 12.68 7.16 31.19
N TRP A 1131 11.62 6.72 31.88
CA TRP A 1131 10.34 6.44 31.26
C TRP A 1131 9.65 7.73 30.85
N GLN A 1132 8.89 7.67 29.76
CA GLN A 1132 8.18 8.81 29.21
C GLN A 1132 6.99 8.33 28.36
N ASN A 1133 6.05 9.24 28.06
CA ASN A 1133 4.92 9.00 27.15
C ASN A 1133 4.78 10.02 26.01
N TYR A 1134 5.73 10.96 25.87
CA TYR A 1134 5.78 11.90 24.75
C TYR A 1134 6.45 11.33 23.48
N LYS A 1135 6.95 10.09 23.54
CA LYS A 1135 7.50 9.31 22.42
C LYS A 1135 6.92 7.91 22.46
N GLN A 1136 6.36 7.48 21.34
CA GLN A 1136 6.09 6.08 21.09
C GLN A 1136 7.40 5.43 20.61
N LEU A 1137 7.77 4.29 21.20
CA LEU A 1137 8.94 3.54 20.76
C LEU A 1137 8.56 2.65 19.57
N GLY A 1138 9.36 2.75 18.50
CA GLY A 1138 9.23 1.91 17.32
C GLY A 1138 10.05 0.63 17.43
N ILE A 1139 9.59 -0.45 16.80
CA ILE A 1139 10.33 -1.68 16.62
C ILE A 1139 10.08 -2.25 15.23
N VAL A 1140 11.12 -2.81 14.61
CA VAL A 1140 10.97 -3.66 13.42
C VAL A 1140 11.58 -5.00 13.77
N GLU A 1141 10.77 -6.05 13.73
CA GLU A 1141 11.15 -7.41 14.10
C GLU A 1141 10.68 -8.39 13.03
N THR A 1142 11.60 -9.19 12.51
CA THR A 1142 11.38 -10.12 11.40
C THR A 1142 11.96 -11.50 11.72
N PHE A 1143 11.38 -12.56 11.16
CA PHE A 1143 11.98 -13.90 11.10
C PHE A 1143 12.14 -14.33 9.64
N ASP A 1144 13.15 -15.14 9.34
CA ASP A 1144 13.37 -15.63 7.97
C ASP A 1144 12.82 -17.05 7.80
N VAL A 1145 12.06 -17.28 6.71
CA VAL A 1145 11.72 -18.62 6.23
C VAL A 1145 12.69 -18.99 5.12
N GLN A 1146 13.42 -20.10 5.24
CA GLN A 1146 14.33 -20.57 4.20
C GLN A 1146 13.77 -21.77 3.44
N ASN A 1147 13.78 -21.75 2.11
CA ASN A 1147 13.35 -22.87 1.28
C ASN A 1147 14.50 -23.82 0.89
N ALA A 1148 14.17 -24.94 0.23
CA ALA A 1148 15.13 -25.98 -0.16
C ALA A 1148 16.20 -25.53 -1.17
N PHE A 1149 15.97 -24.43 -1.90
CA PHE A 1149 16.97 -23.84 -2.81
C PHE A 1149 17.96 -22.92 -2.09
N GLY A 1150 17.76 -22.68 -0.79
CA GLY A 1150 18.56 -21.78 0.03
C GLY A 1150 18.09 -20.32 0.02
N PHE A 1151 16.95 -20.02 -0.62
CA PHE A 1151 16.38 -18.67 -0.58
C PHE A 1151 15.73 -18.40 0.77
N THR A 1152 16.04 -17.24 1.35
CA THR A 1152 15.48 -16.74 2.61
C THR A 1152 14.42 -15.68 2.34
N TYR A 1153 13.32 -15.74 3.09
CA TYR A 1153 12.19 -14.83 2.98
C TYR A 1153 11.93 -14.18 4.35
N PRO A 1154 12.25 -12.88 4.51
CA PRO A 1154 11.99 -12.17 5.76
C PRO A 1154 10.50 -11.92 5.93
N MET A 1155 9.94 -12.44 7.01
CA MET A 1155 8.56 -12.27 7.44
C MET A 1155 8.52 -11.31 8.62
N THR A 1156 7.74 -10.24 8.50
CA THR A 1156 7.61 -9.24 9.57
C THR A 1156 6.67 -9.75 10.66
N ILE A 1157 7.15 -9.78 11.91
CA ILE A 1157 6.38 -10.14 13.11
C ILE A 1157 5.73 -8.90 13.69
N LYS A 1158 6.54 -7.86 13.90
CA LYS A 1158 6.13 -6.60 14.52
C LYS A 1158 6.76 -5.46 13.74
N ARG A 1159 5.96 -4.46 13.43
CA ARG A 1159 6.43 -3.21 12.88
C ARG A 1159 5.67 -2.06 13.52
N SER A 1160 6.37 -1.25 14.30
CA SER A 1160 5.89 0.03 14.79
C SER A 1160 6.94 1.10 14.52
N ARG A 1161 6.49 2.29 14.11
CA ARG A 1161 7.38 3.44 13.95
C ARG A 1161 7.46 4.20 15.27
N GLY A 1162 8.64 4.72 15.60
CA GLY A 1162 8.77 5.66 16.70
C GLY A 1162 8.24 7.02 16.28
N SER A 1163 7.45 7.66 17.14
CA SER A 1163 6.88 8.99 16.87
C SER A 1163 6.90 9.84 18.14
N PHE A 1164 7.00 11.15 17.96
CA PHE A 1164 6.77 12.11 19.03
C PHE A 1164 5.27 12.38 19.16
N ARG A 1165 4.80 12.51 20.39
CA ARG A 1165 3.44 12.85 20.79
C ARG A 1165 3.47 14.07 21.72
N THR A 1166 4.32 15.05 21.40
CA THR A 1166 4.56 16.22 22.24
C THR A 1166 3.38 17.19 22.25
N GLU A 1167 2.54 17.15 21.20
CA GLU A 1167 1.37 18.03 21.02
C GLU A 1167 0.14 17.57 21.83
N LEU A 1168 0.10 16.31 22.27
CA LEU A 1168 -1.00 15.71 23.03
C LEU A 1168 -0.84 15.87 24.55
N GLY A 1169 -0.09 16.88 25.04
CA GLY A 1169 -0.02 17.16 26.47
C GLY A 1169 0.55 16.01 27.32
N ALA A 1170 1.74 15.50 26.94
CA ALA A 1170 2.31 14.31 27.55
C ALA A 1170 2.52 14.45 29.07
N SER A 1171 1.80 13.65 29.86
CA SER A 1171 1.81 13.73 31.33
C SER A 1171 3.19 13.52 31.97
N SER A 1172 4.11 12.84 31.27
CA SER A 1172 5.51 12.69 31.69
C SER A 1172 6.26 14.02 31.81
N PHE A 1173 5.91 15.06 31.03
CA PHE A 1173 6.54 16.38 31.13
C PHE A 1173 6.29 17.09 32.45
N LYS A 1174 5.15 16.83 33.12
CA LYS A 1174 4.87 17.33 34.48
C LYS A 1174 5.90 16.77 35.47
N MET A 1175 6.34 15.53 35.29
CA MET A 1175 7.30 14.86 36.18
C MET A 1175 8.75 15.29 35.89
N SER A 1176 9.15 15.24 34.61
CA SER A 1176 10.43 15.75 34.10
C SER A 1176 10.36 15.92 32.57
N TRP A 1177 10.67 17.11 32.07
CA TRP A 1177 10.58 17.44 30.63
C TRP A 1177 11.87 17.23 29.83
N GLY A 1178 12.96 16.83 30.47
CA GLY A 1178 14.24 16.51 29.82
C GLY A 1178 15.05 17.71 29.34
N LEU A 1179 16.18 17.42 28.68
CA LEU A 1179 17.21 18.42 28.33
C LEU A 1179 16.77 19.39 27.22
N ALA A 1180 16.03 18.93 26.21
CA ALA A 1180 15.55 19.80 25.13
C ALA A 1180 14.79 21.02 25.67
N SER A 1181 13.89 20.80 26.63
CA SER A 1181 13.12 21.87 27.28
C SER A 1181 14.00 22.78 28.15
N ASP A 1182 14.96 22.22 28.88
CA ASP A 1182 15.91 23.04 29.65
C ASP A 1182 16.79 23.92 28.74
N LEU A 1183 17.24 23.39 27.60
CA LEU A 1183 18.02 24.12 26.58
C LEU A 1183 17.21 25.24 25.93
N TRP A 1184 15.97 24.95 25.54
CA TRP A 1184 15.05 25.97 25.03
C TRP A 1184 14.81 27.08 26.05
N ALA A 1185 14.62 26.71 27.32
CA ALA A 1185 14.32 27.65 28.38
C ALA A 1185 15.50 28.60 28.64
N VAL A 1186 16.74 28.10 28.72
CA VAL A 1186 17.91 28.98 28.95
C VAL A 1186 18.27 29.84 27.74
N ALA A 1187 17.97 29.40 26.51
CA ALA A 1187 18.26 30.17 25.31
C ALA A 1187 17.32 31.36 25.11
N THR A 1188 16.09 31.27 25.63
CA THR A 1188 15.05 32.26 25.37
C THR A 1188 14.93 33.25 26.54
N ASN A 1189 15.10 34.55 26.26
CA ASN A 1189 14.99 35.61 27.28
C ASN A 1189 13.56 35.80 27.86
N LEU A 1190 12.57 35.09 27.33
CA LEU A 1190 11.17 35.14 27.78
C LEU A 1190 10.90 34.21 28.97
N THR A 1191 11.78 33.26 29.25
CA THR A 1191 11.59 32.33 30.37
C THR A 1191 12.21 32.87 31.66
N LEU A 1192 11.79 32.33 32.81
CA LEU A 1192 12.36 32.70 34.11
C LEU A 1192 13.87 32.37 34.25
N ILE A 1193 14.43 31.55 33.36
CA ILE A 1193 15.83 31.12 33.39
C ILE A 1193 16.63 31.52 32.13
N GLY A 1194 16.10 32.44 31.32
CA GLY A 1194 16.78 32.94 30.12
C GLY A 1194 18.17 33.51 30.43
N GLY A 1195 19.18 33.07 29.67
CA GLY A 1195 20.59 33.49 29.82
C GLY A 1195 21.34 32.87 31.00
N LEU A 1196 20.74 31.96 31.76
CA LEU A 1196 21.37 31.28 32.90
C LEU A 1196 22.05 29.96 32.50
N HIS A 1197 22.90 29.44 33.38
CA HIS A 1197 23.68 28.21 33.15
C HIS A 1197 23.03 26.98 33.82
N LEU A 1198 23.10 25.82 33.18
CA LEU A 1198 22.61 24.53 33.71
C LEU A 1198 23.64 23.81 34.59
N VAL A 1199 24.88 24.31 34.66
CA VAL A 1199 25.95 23.75 35.51
C VAL A 1199 25.84 24.31 36.93
N ARG A 1200 25.68 23.44 37.93
CA ARG A 1200 25.42 23.81 39.34
C ARG A 1200 26.53 24.67 39.96
N GLN A 1201 27.79 24.42 39.61
CA GLN A 1201 28.94 25.17 40.12
C GLN A 1201 29.01 26.61 39.57
N SER A 1202 28.19 26.94 38.57
CA SER A 1202 28.15 28.26 37.98
C SER A 1202 27.54 29.30 38.93
N PRO A 1203 28.09 30.53 39.02
CA PRO A 1203 27.50 31.59 39.84
C PRO A 1203 26.08 31.96 39.38
N SER A 1204 25.76 31.77 38.10
CA SER A 1204 24.45 32.04 37.48
C SER A 1204 23.67 30.76 37.17
N PHE A 1205 23.67 29.80 38.09
CA PHE A 1205 22.93 28.55 37.94
C PHE A 1205 21.40 28.78 37.84
N ALA A 1206 20.76 28.20 36.82
CA ALA A 1206 19.36 28.40 36.46
C ALA A 1206 18.38 28.11 37.61
N PHE A 1207 18.58 27.00 38.33
CA PHE A 1207 17.67 26.55 39.38
C PHE A 1207 18.09 26.96 40.80
N ARG A 1208 18.86 28.05 40.91
CA ARG A 1208 19.28 28.58 42.22
C ARG A 1208 18.14 29.28 42.96
N ASN A 1209 17.34 30.07 42.23
CA ASN A 1209 16.22 30.86 42.77
C ASN A 1209 14.86 30.49 42.16
N VAL A 1210 14.84 29.74 41.06
CA VAL A 1210 13.63 29.32 40.33
C VAL A 1210 13.49 27.81 40.43
N THR A 1211 12.28 27.32 40.66
CA THR A 1211 11.99 25.88 40.70
C THR A 1211 11.56 25.38 39.31
N PRO A 1212 11.85 24.12 38.94
CA PRO A 1212 11.33 23.54 37.70
C PRO A 1212 9.81 23.59 37.59
N ALA A 1213 9.08 23.41 38.71
CA ALA A 1213 7.62 23.54 38.75
C ALA A 1213 7.13 24.93 38.30
N ALA A 1214 7.85 26.01 38.65
CA ALA A 1214 7.47 27.37 38.21
C ALA A 1214 7.65 27.56 36.70
N LEU A 1215 8.64 26.92 36.09
CA LEU A 1215 8.81 26.92 34.63
C LEU A 1215 7.72 26.12 33.92
N LEU A 1216 7.34 24.97 34.48
CA LEU A 1216 6.23 24.16 33.97
C LEU A 1216 4.90 24.92 34.02
N GLN A 1217 4.70 25.75 35.05
CA GLN A 1217 3.54 26.64 35.13
C GLN A 1217 3.61 27.78 34.10
N GLN A 1218 4.80 28.38 33.91
CA GLN A 1218 5.01 29.42 32.90
C GLN A 1218 4.71 28.92 31.48
N ASN A 1219 5.07 27.67 31.19
CA ASN A 1219 4.84 27.03 29.89
C ASN A 1219 3.48 26.30 29.79
N LEU A 1220 2.56 26.51 30.75
CA LEU A 1220 1.23 25.90 30.80
C LEU A 1220 1.17 24.36 30.86
N THR A 1221 2.32 23.67 30.93
CA THR A 1221 2.40 22.22 31.14
C THR A 1221 1.83 21.82 32.50
N LEU A 1222 1.93 22.71 33.49
CA LEU A 1222 1.34 22.54 34.81
C LEU A 1222 0.30 23.64 35.07
N GLY A 1223 -0.96 23.25 35.15
CA GLY A 1223 -2.06 24.19 35.44
C GLY A 1223 -1.85 24.92 36.78
N SER A 1224 -2.22 26.19 36.80
CA SER A 1224 -2.17 27.04 37.99
C SER A 1224 -3.53 27.75 38.19
N PRO A 1225 -4.19 27.62 39.34
CA PRO A 1225 -3.80 26.83 40.52
C PRO A 1225 -3.84 25.32 40.28
N MET A 1226 -3.04 24.55 41.03
CA MET A 1226 -3.03 23.10 40.95
C MET A 1226 -4.33 22.52 41.52
N ASN A 1227 -4.89 21.51 40.86
CA ASN A 1227 -6.02 20.76 41.41
C ASN A 1227 -5.58 19.89 42.60
N GLN A 1228 -6.56 19.35 43.35
CA GLN A 1228 -6.30 18.55 44.55
C GLN A 1228 -5.43 17.31 44.26
N GLY A 1229 -5.60 16.68 43.10
CA GLY A 1229 -4.80 15.52 42.69
C GLY A 1229 -3.33 15.85 42.47
N LEU A 1230 -3.04 16.93 41.74
CA LEU A 1230 -1.67 17.41 41.52
C LEU A 1230 -1.01 17.86 42.82
N SER A 1231 -1.76 18.48 43.73
CA SER A 1231 -1.26 18.85 45.06
C SER A 1231 -0.81 17.61 45.86
N LEU A 1232 -1.63 16.55 45.89
CA LEU A 1232 -1.30 15.32 46.62
C LEU A 1232 -0.06 14.61 46.05
N VAL A 1233 0.09 14.61 44.73
CA VAL A 1233 1.27 14.04 44.06
C VAL A 1233 2.53 14.82 44.44
N GLN A 1234 2.47 16.14 44.42
CA GLN A 1234 3.59 17.00 44.82
C GLN A 1234 3.99 16.76 46.28
N ASP A 1235 3.02 16.62 47.18
CA ASP A 1235 3.29 16.37 48.61
C ASP A 1235 3.89 14.98 48.87
N THR A 1236 3.59 14.00 48.03
CA THR A 1236 4.02 12.59 48.20
C THR A 1236 5.37 12.30 47.53
N LEU A 1237 5.54 12.71 46.27
CA LEU A 1237 6.72 12.38 45.45
C LEU A 1237 7.76 13.50 45.40
N GLY A 1238 7.38 14.71 45.77
CA GLY A 1238 8.19 15.91 45.66
C GLY A 1238 7.77 16.83 44.50
N PRO A 1239 8.48 17.95 44.29
CA PRO A 1239 8.08 18.97 43.33
C PRO A 1239 8.13 18.45 41.88
N PHE A 1240 7.14 18.85 41.09
CA PHE A 1240 7.09 18.62 39.64
C PHE A 1240 8.35 19.16 38.93
N GLY A 1241 8.80 18.46 37.90
CA GLY A 1241 10.08 18.68 37.21
C GLY A 1241 11.31 18.01 37.84
N ASN A 1242 11.19 17.42 39.04
CA ASN A 1242 12.28 16.72 39.75
C ASN A 1242 12.04 15.22 39.97
N ILE A 1243 10.99 14.65 39.36
CA ILE A 1243 10.59 13.26 39.60
C ILE A 1243 11.22 12.36 38.54
N ASP A 1244 12.12 11.46 38.96
CA ASP A 1244 12.78 10.49 38.07
C ASP A 1244 11.86 9.28 37.83
N MET A 1245 11.44 9.08 36.58
CA MET A 1245 10.59 7.95 36.20
C MET A 1245 11.45 6.83 35.60
N LYS A 1246 11.34 5.59 36.10
CA LYS A 1246 12.06 4.43 35.58
C LYS A 1246 11.13 3.27 35.28
N ARG A 1247 11.44 2.54 34.21
CA ARG A 1247 10.80 1.25 33.93
C ARG A 1247 11.40 0.18 34.82
N VAL A 1248 10.56 -0.64 35.45
CA VAL A 1248 10.97 -1.84 36.19
C VAL A 1248 10.71 -3.06 35.30
N THR A 1249 11.71 -3.91 35.12
CA THR A 1249 11.59 -5.14 34.32
C THR A 1249 10.87 -6.24 35.10
N CYS A 1250 10.15 -7.11 34.39
CA CYS A 1250 9.56 -8.29 35.02
C CYS A 1250 10.69 -9.22 35.53
N PRO A 1251 10.69 -9.64 36.81
CA PRO A 1251 11.68 -10.56 37.34
C PRO A 1251 11.80 -11.83 36.50
N THR A 1252 13.02 -12.28 36.25
CA THR A 1252 13.29 -13.50 35.46
C THR A 1252 12.67 -14.75 36.09
N SER A 1253 12.64 -14.82 37.42
CA SER A 1253 12.00 -15.92 38.16
C SER A 1253 10.49 -16.01 37.89
N LEU A 1254 9.80 -14.88 37.81
CA LEU A 1254 8.36 -14.85 37.50
C LEU A 1254 8.12 -15.26 36.04
N ARG A 1255 8.98 -14.81 35.11
CA ARG A 1255 8.91 -15.21 33.69
C ARG A 1255 9.14 -16.72 33.51
N GLN A 1256 10.09 -17.31 34.23
CA GLN A 1256 10.35 -18.76 34.21
C GLN A 1256 9.16 -19.56 34.76
N VAL A 1257 8.53 -19.10 35.84
CA VAL A 1257 7.31 -19.74 36.37
C VAL A 1257 6.18 -19.67 35.35
N TYR A 1258 5.98 -18.51 34.72
CA TYR A 1258 4.97 -18.35 33.66
C TYR A 1258 5.22 -19.31 32.48
N GLN A 1259 6.47 -19.40 32.01
CA GLN A 1259 6.85 -20.33 30.94
C GLN A 1259 6.54 -21.78 31.32
N ASN A 1260 7.07 -22.26 32.45
CA ASN A 1260 6.87 -23.65 32.89
C ASN A 1260 5.39 -24.00 33.09
N LEU A 1261 4.58 -23.07 33.64
CA LEU A 1261 3.15 -23.26 33.80
C LEU A 1261 2.42 -23.33 32.46
N THR A 1262 2.81 -22.48 31.50
CA THR A 1262 2.22 -22.46 30.15
C THR A 1262 2.55 -23.77 29.41
N GLU A 1263 3.81 -24.19 29.40
CA GLU A 1263 4.24 -25.46 28.80
C GLU A 1263 3.55 -26.66 29.46
N SER A 1264 3.45 -26.69 30.79
CA SER A 1264 2.76 -27.76 31.52
C SER A 1264 1.26 -27.80 31.21
N LEU A 1265 0.62 -26.63 31.05
CA LEU A 1265 -0.78 -26.53 30.67
C LEU A 1265 -1.02 -27.02 29.24
N VAL A 1266 -0.13 -26.66 28.31
CA VAL A 1266 -0.17 -27.12 26.92
C VAL A 1266 -0.04 -28.65 26.84
N LEU A 1267 0.82 -29.25 27.65
CA LEU A 1267 0.96 -30.71 27.71
C LEU A 1267 -0.22 -31.43 28.39
N LEU A 1268 -1.01 -30.71 29.19
CA LEU A 1268 -2.16 -31.26 29.90
C LEU A 1268 -3.43 -31.31 29.03
N LEU A 1269 -3.63 -30.30 28.18
CA LEU A 1269 -4.73 -30.18 27.23
C LEU A 1269 -4.52 -31.09 26.02
#